data_AF-A0A067Q2F2-F1
#
_entry.id   AF-A0A067Q2F2-F1
#
_cell.length_a   1.000
_cell.length_b   1.000
_cell.length_c   1.000
_cell.angle_alpha   90.00
_cell.angle_beta   90.00
_cell.angle_gamma   90.00
#
_symmetry.space_group_name_H-M   'P 1'
#
loop_
_entity.id
_entity.type
_entity.pdbx_description
1 polymer ?
#
loop_
_entity_poly.entity_id
_entity_poly.type
_entity_poly.pdbx_seq_one_letter_code
_entity_poly.pdbx_strand_id
1 'polypeptide(L)'
;MDVPFTSSGAMSRAHYAFVRKVENCSTSQLADQYINVEVETIHSRLASPTLSLKQCKEYLVLLLYCSTTLTSPLERTLDFALPHAIHLADAGQTTADKRLGYLFCTEMMPPDSDLNLMLVNTLRKDLESHSEARTCLALDTIIQHPFQDVIPAIQSRLRDLLSNNSLHVRRRALLAFRALSSIEPEVLTHIADKLPRRLKDTQPIVISAALSVALARSLNPPEISKLVNELLKPSWEPGLDRSEYWFVLRVLFAFRTIKPSTDNLRLVTDIARWAAKRNVKAHAVLLESFSVFSSSKTELLALVKSMPSLSPARSIRHLITSEDPNEHYLVLSCLEFLDVALWAGTDSEIPSVLDAWEVERVMMFLESRDEAIRKKTLRLLNSVDSNIVESYLSQVVQTTSGITPLAQKNEFAARVLEVIEVACQDDGERYARRLREFLCATEDETSAGSGAHVLEKVVEIVLLRVRTAQQPFRVSCVKELLGSLHTDSLYGPTLMVILAALACEYASVSSAPSESLLSAMAGKLSSYSASIQDACLLCMIRIAGDCDGMPSDVLENVRSLLERAGRHIRRRCQQFIDLSEQHEVIRRVIDKAQSSSLPDFLLSLEAHSGTPLPTSPLPRSPPTQRQSLRSPDPSSSQSLAASKLRYAAYEPPPVAPRLRRPRSQQSYNTLSTSSSRSATYSDHGSVVGSPRLSAERAADDVLSRTVTAGDLALVAGDPDLRGGVEKQSAKPGKPLLPLVSLQMLDESHGSRADLIAFDSPFITEPESTGISANPGSTKMEPEFESTWNSLEKNNLRGWCEISVDTVTERLQSLGHPIRCVPADEAPFEGEIKILVVADPDKLAALRLRGGEDQSCLWRLRCNDVELQVQVKRVLSED
;
A
#
# COMPACT_ATOMS: atom_id res chain seq x y z
N MET A 1 -9.93 -23.88 2.04
CA MET A 1 -9.96 -24.70 3.27
C MET A 1 -11.32 -24.46 3.87
N ASP A 2 -12.27 -25.36 3.65
CA ASP A 2 -13.66 -25.05 3.97
C ASP A 2 -13.99 -25.36 5.42
N VAL A 3 -13.64 -24.38 6.27
CA VAL A 3 -14.10 -24.27 7.66
C VAL A 3 -15.63 -24.47 7.69
N PRO A 4 -16.14 -25.55 8.29
CA PRO A 4 -17.57 -25.85 8.31
C PRO A 4 -18.31 -24.85 9.21
N PHE A 5 -19.63 -24.75 9.01
CA PHE A 5 -20.49 -23.80 9.75
C PHE A 5 -20.26 -23.82 11.28
N THR A 6 -20.09 -24.99 11.88
CA THR A 6 -19.91 -25.18 13.32
C THR A 6 -18.62 -24.59 13.89
N SER A 7 -17.56 -24.44 13.09
CA SER A 7 -16.31 -23.75 13.48
C SER A 7 -16.08 -22.44 12.73
N SER A 8 -17.06 -21.99 11.95
CA SER A 8 -17.02 -20.71 11.24
C SER A 8 -17.37 -19.49 12.09
N GLY A 9 -17.95 -19.70 13.28
CA GLY A 9 -18.48 -18.65 14.17
C GLY A 9 -19.65 -17.83 13.62
N ALA A 10 -20.12 -18.11 12.41
CA ALA A 10 -21.24 -17.40 11.80
C ALA A 10 -22.55 -17.57 12.60
N MET A 11 -23.24 -16.47 12.87
CA MET A 11 -24.46 -16.46 13.71
C MET A 11 -25.64 -17.28 13.17
N SER A 12 -25.68 -17.53 11.86
CA SER A 12 -26.70 -18.36 11.21
C SER A 12 -26.17 -19.04 9.95
N ARG A 13 -26.90 -20.05 9.47
CA ARG A 13 -26.61 -20.71 8.18
C ARG A 13 -26.78 -19.75 6.99
N ALA A 14 -27.63 -18.73 7.11
CA ALA A 14 -27.81 -17.73 6.06
C ALA A 14 -26.61 -16.78 6.00
N HIS A 15 -26.14 -16.29 7.16
CA HIS A 15 -24.90 -15.51 7.28
C HIS A 15 -23.70 -16.30 6.72
N TYR A 16 -23.53 -17.57 7.12
CA TYR A 16 -22.46 -18.43 6.57
C TYR A 16 -22.56 -18.59 5.04
N ALA A 17 -23.76 -18.86 4.51
CA ALA A 17 -23.96 -19.02 3.08
C ALA A 17 -23.70 -17.72 2.30
N PHE A 18 -24.03 -16.55 2.87
CA PHE A 18 -23.75 -15.25 2.26
C PHE A 18 -22.24 -14.95 2.21
N VAL A 19 -21.53 -15.08 3.33
CA VAL A 19 -20.06 -14.89 3.39
C VAL A 19 -19.37 -15.81 2.38
N ARG A 20 -19.74 -17.10 2.35
CA ARG A 20 -19.21 -18.05 1.36
C ARG A 20 -19.55 -17.71 -0.09
N LYS A 21 -20.70 -17.09 -0.35
CA LYS A 21 -21.10 -16.64 -1.69
C LYS A 21 -20.25 -15.44 -2.15
N VAL A 22 -19.89 -14.54 -1.24
CA VAL A 22 -19.00 -13.39 -1.49
C VAL A 22 -17.55 -13.87 -1.67
N GLU A 23 -17.01 -14.65 -0.73
CA GLU A 23 -15.62 -15.14 -0.74
C GLU A 23 -15.30 -16.03 -1.95
N ASN A 24 -16.25 -16.86 -2.40
CA ASN A 24 -16.06 -17.76 -3.55
C ASN A 24 -16.38 -17.09 -4.90
N CYS A 25 -16.56 -15.77 -4.97
CA CYS A 25 -16.74 -15.06 -6.24
C CYS A 25 -15.46 -15.08 -7.09
N SER A 26 -15.61 -15.31 -8.40
CA SER A 26 -14.50 -15.29 -9.35
C SER A 26 -14.02 -13.88 -9.73
N THR A 27 -14.77 -12.84 -9.40
CA THR A 27 -14.46 -11.43 -9.67
C THR A 27 -15.01 -10.54 -8.54
N SER A 28 -14.33 -9.43 -8.19
CA SER A 28 -14.82 -8.55 -7.12
C SER A 28 -16.12 -7.82 -7.52
N GLN A 29 -16.32 -7.51 -8.80
CA GLN A 29 -17.55 -6.87 -9.28
C GLN A 29 -18.82 -7.70 -8.98
N LEU A 30 -18.74 -9.04 -9.04
CA LEU A 30 -19.85 -9.92 -8.66
C LEU A 30 -20.01 -10.03 -7.13
N ALA A 31 -18.92 -9.93 -6.38
CA ALA A 31 -18.95 -9.85 -4.91
C ALA A 31 -19.65 -8.55 -4.45
N ASP A 32 -19.22 -7.41 -4.98
CA ASP A 32 -19.80 -6.09 -4.74
C ASP A 32 -21.30 -6.07 -5.11
N GLN A 33 -21.69 -6.68 -6.24
CA GLN A 33 -23.11 -6.80 -6.62
C GLN A 33 -23.93 -7.64 -5.62
N TYR A 34 -23.39 -8.76 -5.12
CA TYR A 34 -24.08 -9.56 -4.11
C TYR A 34 -24.16 -8.85 -2.74
N ILE A 35 -23.16 -8.06 -2.39
CA ILE A 35 -23.16 -7.23 -1.19
C ILE A 35 -24.30 -6.19 -1.26
N ASN A 36 -24.40 -5.43 -2.35
CA ASN A 36 -25.44 -4.40 -2.52
C ASN A 36 -26.86 -5.00 -2.39
N VAL A 37 -27.12 -6.17 -3.00
CA VAL A 37 -28.42 -6.86 -2.90
C VAL A 37 -28.75 -7.34 -1.48
N GLU A 38 -27.78 -7.81 -0.70
CA GLU A 38 -28.05 -8.17 0.70
C GLU A 38 -28.21 -6.93 1.59
N VAL A 39 -27.52 -5.81 1.30
CA VAL A 39 -27.73 -4.52 2.00
C VAL A 39 -29.15 -4.00 1.80
N GLU A 40 -29.69 -4.01 0.57
CA GLU A 40 -31.11 -3.66 0.31
C GLU A 40 -32.09 -4.60 1.01
N THR A 41 -31.75 -5.90 1.03
CA THR A 41 -32.54 -6.93 1.70
C THR A 41 -32.54 -6.73 3.23
N ILE A 42 -31.41 -6.37 3.83
CA ILE A 42 -31.28 -6.06 5.26
C ILE A 42 -32.01 -4.76 5.60
N HIS A 43 -31.86 -3.69 4.80
CA HIS A 43 -32.61 -2.44 4.96
C HIS A 43 -34.13 -2.71 5.04
N SER A 44 -34.64 -3.53 4.14
CA SER A 44 -36.06 -3.93 4.10
C SER A 44 -36.50 -4.77 5.29
N ARG A 45 -35.60 -5.56 5.90
CA ARG A 45 -35.87 -6.38 7.09
C ARG A 45 -35.77 -5.57 8.40
N LEU A 46 -34.83 -4.63 8.50
CA LEU A 46 -34.68 -3.75 9.68
C LEU A 46 -35.89 -2.83 9.84
N ALA A 47 -36.49 -2.36 8.73
CA ALA A 47 -37.73 -1.58 8.75
C ALA A 47 -38.98 -2.35 9.23
N SER A 48 -38.88 -3.61 9.64
CA SER A 48 -40.03 -4.40 10.11
C SER A 48 -40.33 -4.17 11.61
N PRO A 49 -41.61 -3.92 12.00
CA PRO A 49 -41.97 -3.59 13.38
C PRO A 49 -41.90 -4.78 14.35
N THR A 50 -41.58 -5.98 13.87
CA THR A 50 -41.45 -7.21 14.65
C THR A 50 -40.00 -7.69 14.79
N LEU A 51 -39.02 -6.81 14.56
CA LEU A 51 -37.59 -7.11 14.61
C LEU A 51 -37.16 -7.52 16.04
N SER A 52 -36.66 -8.74 16.21
CA SER A 52 -36.05 -9.16 17.48
C SER A 52 -34.60 -8.65 17.61
N LEU A 53 -34.13 -8.42 18.85
CA LEU A 53 -32.74 -8.03 19.12
C LEU A 53 -31.73 -9.03 18.55
N LYS A 54 -32.07 -10.32 18.46
CA LYS A 54 -31.20 -11.35 17.86
C LYS A 54 -31.05 -11.15 16.35
N GLN A 55 -32.13 -10.85 15.63
CA GLN A 55 -32.10 -10.53 14.19
C GLN A 55 -31.39 -9.21 13.93
N CYS A 56 -31.67 -8.19 14.75
CA CYS A 56 -30.96 -6.91 14.71
C CYS A 56 -29.44 -7.12 14.83
N LYS A 57 -28.99 -7.93 15.79
CA LYS A 57 -27.59 -8.30 15.98
C LYS A 57 -27.00 -8.99 14.74
N GLU A 58 -27.70 -9.97 14.18
CA GLU A 58 -27.27 -10.69 12.96
C GLU A 58 -27.11 -9.75 11.76
N TYR A 59 -28.07 -8.85 11.55
CA TYR A 59 -28.04 -7.88 10.46
C TYR A 59 -26.95 -6.82 10.62
N LEU A 60 -26.67 -6.35 11.84
CA LEU A 60 -25.58 -5.40 12.08
C LEU A 60 -24.19 -6.04 11.86
N VAL A 61 -23.98 -7.33 12.19
CA VAL A 61 -22.74 -8.05 11.82
C VAL A 61 -22.61 -8.17 10.30
N LEU A 62 -23.69 -8.54 9.60
CA LEU A 62 -23.67 -8.65 8.13
C LEU A 62 -23.36 -7.31 7.45
N LEU A 63 -23.93 -6.21 7.94
CA LEU A 63 -23.64 -4.87 7.41
C LEU A 63 -22.17 -4.45 7.64
N LEU A 64 -21.58 -4.77 8.80
CA LEU A 64 -20.14 -4.52 9.04
C LEU A 64 -19.25 -5.36 8.12
N TYR A 65 -19.60 -6.63 7.90
CA TYR A 65 -18.90 -7.48 6.92
C TYR A 65 -18.98 -6.84 5.52
N CYS A 66 -20.16 -6.39 5.09
CA CYS A 66 -20.35 -5.71 3.81
C CYS A 66 -19.46 -4.46 3.67
N SER A 67 -19.45 -3.57 4.67
CA SER A 67 -18.63 -2.35 4.64
C SER A 67 -17.12 -2.61 4.65
N THR A 68 -16.66 -3.76 5.16
CA THR A 68 -15.22 -4.12 5.21
C THR A 68 -14.72 -4.96 4.02
N THR A 69 -15.62 -5.45 3.15
CA THR A 69 -15.26 -6.37 2.04
C THR A 69 -15.46 -5.79 0.65
N LEU A 70 -16.24 -4.72 0.51
CA LEU A 70 -16.46 -3.99 -0.73
C LEU A 70 -15.16 -3.39 -1.29
N THR A 71 -14.95 -3.51 -2.61
CA THR A 71 -13.80 -2.89 -3.31
C THR A 71 -14.14 -1.49 -3.85
N SER A 72 -15.42 -1.25 -4.17
CA SER A 72 -15.98 0.07 -4.50
C SER A 72 -16.64 0.71 -3.26
N PRO A 73 -16.65 2.04 -3.09
CA PRO A 73 -17.51 2.67 -2.07
C PRO A 73 -18.98 2.28 -2.27
N LEU A 74 -19.74 2.12 -1.17
CA LEU A 74 -21.18 1.85 -1.24
C LEU A 74 -21.89 3.00 -1.97
N GLU A 75 -22.84 2.65 -2.83
CA GLU A 75 -23.78 3.61 -3.46
C GLU A 75 -24.74 4.27 -2.43
N ARG A 76 -24.78 3.74 -1.19
CA ARG A 76 -25.69 4.16 -0.12
C ARG A 76 -25.00 4.07 1.24
N THR A 77 -25.09 5.12 2.05
CA THR A 77 -24.64 5.12 3.44
C THR A 77 -25.48 4.18 4.31
N LEU A 78 -24.88 3.63 5.38
CA LEU A 78 -25.51 2.66 6.28
C LEU A 78 -26.30 3.31 7.43
N ASP A 79 -26.57 4.62 7.35
CA ASP A 79 -27.16 5.46 8.40
C ASP A 79 -28.50 4.92 8.94
N PHE A 80 -29.28 4.26 8.09
CA PHE A 80 -30.55 3.61 8.45
C PHE A 80 -30.41 2.53 9.54
N ALA A 81 -29.21 1.96 9.69
CA ALA A 81 -28.90 0.98 10.71
C ALA A 81 -28.44 1.61 12.04
N LEU A 82 -28.05 2.88 12.07
CA LEU A 82 -27.56 3.56 13.28
C LEU A 82 -28.61 3.59 14.43
N PRO A 83 -29.90 3.92 14.21
CA PRO A 83 -30.91 3.83 15.28
C PRO A 83 -31.07 2.42 15.84
N HIS A 84 -30.90 1.40 14.99
CA HIS A 84 -30.98 -0.01 15.37
C HIS A 84 -29.76 -0.44 16.19
N ALA A 85 -28.56 0.06 15.85
CA ALA A 85 -27.33 -0.12 16.62
C ALA A 85 -27.38 0.56 17.99
N ILE A 86 -27.88 1.81 18.06
CA ILE A 86 -28.09 2.55 19.32
C ILE A 86 -29.09 1.80 20.22
N HIS A 87 -30.20 1.30 19.65
CA HIS A 87 -31.17 0.48 20.39
C HIS A 87 -30.55 -0.83 20.92
N LEU A 88 -29.72 -1.51 20.12
CA LEU A 88 -28.98 -2.69 20.59
C LEU A 88 -27.95 -2.34 21.69
N ALA A 89 -27.33 -1.16 21.61
CA ALA A 89 -26.42 -0.65 22.63
C ALA A 89 -27.12 -0.33 23.97
N ASP A 90 -28.38 0.12 23.97
CA ASP A 90 -29.12 0.37 25.23
C ASP A 90 -29.85 -0.87 25.76
N ALA A 91 -30.66 -1.53 24.93
CA ALA A 91 -31.48 -2.67 25.32
C ALA A 91 -30.71 -4.01 25.43
N GLY A 92 -29.48 -4.06 24.93
CA GLY A 92 -28.61 -5.24 24.96
C GLY A 92 -28.34 -5.74 26.38
N GLN A 93 -28.76 -6.98 26.66
CA GLN A 93 -28.63 -7.57 28.00
C GLN A 93 -27.21 -8.10 28.25
N THR A 94 -26.60 -8.77 27.26
CA THR A 94 -25.22 -9.22 27.39
C THR A 94 -24.24 -8.12 26.99
N THR A 95 -23.01 -8.19 27.53
CA THR A 95 -21.90 -7.33 27.11
C THR A 95 -21.57 -7.51 25.63
N ALA A 96 -21.78 -8.69 25.05
CA ALA A 96 -21.57 -8.96 23.63
C ALA A 96 -22.62 -8.30 22.72
N ASP A 97 -23.86 -8.12 23.19
CA ASP A 97 -24.90 -7.39 22.45
C ASP A 97 -24.59 -5.89 22.44
N LYS A 98 -24.31 -5.33 23.63
CA LYS A 98 -23.88 -3.93 23.77
C LYS A 98 -22.61 -3.63 22.98
N ARG A 99 -21.62 -4.55 22.99
CA ARG A 99 -20.37 -4.39 22.23
C ARG A 99 -20.60 -4.29 20.73
N LEU A 100 -21.53 -5.05 20.15
CA LEU A 100 -21.86 -4.89 18.73
C LEU A 100 -22.59 -3.56 18.46
N GLY A 101 -23.55 -3.18 19.31
CA GLY A 101 -24.26 -1.90 19.16
C GLY A 101 -23.30 -0.71 19.17
N TYR A 102 -22.39 -0.67 20.14
CA TYR A 102 -21.34 0.36 20.20
C TYR A 102 -20.34 0.27 19.04
N LEU A 103 -19.84 -0.93 18.68
CA LEU A 103 -18.91 -1.10 17.56
C LEU A 103 -19.52 -0.59 16.24
N PHE A 104 -20.78 -0.94 15.96
CA PHE A 104 -21.46 -0.44 14.77
C PHE A 104 -21.57 1.08 14.75
N CYS A 105 -21.78 1.72 15.91
CA CYS A 105 -21.76 3.18 16.00
C CYS A 105 -20.35 3.74 15.75
N THR A 106 -19.32 3.22 16.41
CA THR A 106 -17.92 3.66 16.25
C THR A 106 -17.42 3.56 14.81
N GLU A 107 -17.76 2.48 14.09
CA GLU A 107 -17.28 2.27 12.72
C GLU A 107 -18.10 3.05 11.67
N MET A 108 -19.42 3.23 11.88
CA MET A 108 -20.35 3.71 10.84
C MET A 108 -20.94 5.10 11.09
N MET A 109 -20.79 5.70 12.28
CA MET A 109 -21.40 6.99 12.63
C MET A 109 -20.41 8.15 12.40
N PRO A 110 -20.75 9.16 11.57
CA PRO A 110 -19.94 10.37 11.46
C PRO A 110 -19.79 11.10 12.82
N PRO A 111 -18.64 11.74 13.10
CA PRO A 111 -18.41 12.43 14.37
C PRO A 111 -19.40 13.57 14.62
N ASP A 112 -19.87 14.23 13.55
CA ASP A 112 -20.83 15.36 13.61
C ASP A 112 -22.31 14.91 13.59
N SER A 113 -22.61 13.64 13.86
CA SER A 113 -23.99 13.11 13.80
C SER A 113 -24.84 13.50 15.01
N ASP A 114 -26.03 14.07 14.78
CA ASP A 114 -27.05 14.33 15.83
C ASP A 114 -27.39 13.07 16.66
N LEU A 115 -27.21 11.87 16.08
CA LEU A 115 -27.48 10.60 16.74
C LEU A 115 -26.54 10.32 17.93
N ASN A 116 -25.39 10.99 18.01
CA ASN A 116 -24.48 10.93 19.16
C ASN A 116 -25.19 11.27 20.49
N LEU A 117 -26.14 12.21 20.47
CA LEU A 117 -26.95 12.59 21.64
C LEU A 117 -27.73 11.40 22.23
N MET A 118 -28.12 10.43 21.40
CA MET A 118 -28.82 9.22 21.86
C MET A 118 -27.90 8.26 22.62
N LEU A 119 -26.59 8.25 22.31
CA LEU A 119 -25.60 7.42 22.99
C LEU A 119 -25.20 7.97 24.37
N VAL A 120 -25.31 9.29 24.61
CA VAL A 120 -24.90 9.95 25.87
C VAL A 120 -25.52 9.28 27.10
N ASN A 121 -26.84 9.06 27.10
CA ASN A 121 -27.53 8.40 28.21
C ASN A 121 -27.12 6.93 28.37
N THR A 122 -26.84 6.23 27.27
CA THR A 122 -26.46 4.81 27.25
C THR A 122 -25.05 4.62 27.82
N LEU A 123 -24.09 5.41 27.36
CA LEU A 123 -22.73 5.47 27.89
C LEU A 123 -22.74 5.83 29.38
N ARG A 124 -23.54 6.83 29.79
CA ARG A 124 -23.68 7.20 31.20
C ARG A 124 -24.19 6.04 32.07
N LYS A 125 -25.26 5.33 31.66
CA LYS A 125 -25.77 4.13 32.36
C LYS A 125 -24.69 3.06 32.52
N ASP A 126 -23.93 2.77 31.46
CA ASP A 126 -22.90 1.73 31.49
C ASP A 126 -21.65 2.15 32.30
N LEU A 127 -21.33 3.44 32.41
CA LEU A 127 -20.31 3.97 33.33
C LEU A 127 -20.76 3.98 34.80
N GLU A 128 -22.04 4.17 35.07
CA GLU A 128 -22.64 4.07 36.42
C GLU A 128 -22.82 2.61 36.89
N SER A 129 -22.77 1.65 35.95
CA SER A 129 -22.89 0.20 36.20
C SER A 129 -21.92 -0.36 37.26
N HIS A 130 -22.38 -1.38 37.99
CA HIS A 130 -21.54 -2.23 38.84
C HIS A 130 -20.73 -3.29 38.05
N SER A 131 -21.07 -3.55 36.79
CA SER A 131 -20.36 -4.52 35.96
C SER A 131 -19.13 -3.87 35.32
N GLU A 132 -17.94 -4.21 35.81
CA GLU A 132 -16.66 -3.71 35.26
C GLU A 132 -16.55 -3.89 33.73
N ALA A 133 -17.09 -4.98 33.18
CA ALA A 133 -17.10 -5.21 31.75
C ALA A 133 -17.95 -4.19 30.97
N ARG A 134 -19.08 -3.72 31.54
CA ARG A 134 -19.88 -2.63 30.96
C ARG A 134 -19.19 -1.28 31.11
N THR A 135 -18.59 -1.00 32.28
CA THR A 135 -17.81 0.22 32.51
C THR A 135 -16.62 0.30 31.55
N CYS A 136 -15.86 -0.78 31.38
CA CYS A 136 -14.73 -0.84 30.44
C CYS A 136 -15.19 -0.68 29.00
N LEU A 137 -16.30 -1.30 28.60
CA LEU A 137 -16.84 -1.18 27.25
C LEU A 137 -17.24 0.27 26.92
N ALA A 138 -17.98 0.95 27.80
CA ALA A 138 -18.36 2.34 27.58
C ALA A 138 -17.13 3.26 27.51
N LEU A 139 -16.10 3.03 28.36
CA LEU A 139 -14.85 3.76 28.28
C LEU A 139 -14.09 3.50 26.96
N ASP A 140 -14.05 2.26 26.47
CA ASP A 140 -13.42 1.93 25.18
C ASP A 140 -14.15 2.64 24.02
N THR A 141 -15.49 2.68 24.05
CA THR A 141 -16.27 3.47 23.07
C THR A 141 -15.93 4.96 23.12
N ILE A 142 -15.78 5.56 24.31
CA ILE A 142 -15.40 6.98 24.46
C ILE A 142 -13.95 7.25 24.00
N ILE A 143 -13.05 6.25 24.10
CA ILE A 143 -11.68 6.35 23.60
C ILE A 143 -11.65 6.32 22.06
N GLN A 144 -12.49 5.48 21.44
CA GLN A 144 -12.53 5.30 19.99
C GLN A 144 -13.35 6.39 19.28
N HIS A 145 -14.48 6.80 19.87
CA HIS A 145 -15.43 7.76 19.33
C HIS A 145 -15.72 8.87 20.37
N PRO A 146 -14.76 9.78 20.62
CA PRO A 146 -15.00 10.96 21.44
C PRO A 146 -15.90 11.96 20.68
N PHE A 147 -16.86 12.56 21.36
CA PHE A 147 -17.73 13.62 20.82
C PHE A 147 -18.08 14.64 21.92
N GLN A 148 -18.50 15.85 21.55
CA GLN A 148 -18.62 16.96 22.50
C GLN A 148 -19.69 16.73 23.57
N ASP A 149 -20.91 16.31 23.18
CA ASP A 149 -22.06 16.23 24.10
C ASP A 149 -21.95 15.19 25.22
N VAL A 150 -21.05 14.20 25.09
CA VAL A 150 -20.83 13.23 26.17
C VAL A 150 -20.12 13.87 27.37
N ILE A 151 -19.28 14.89 27.13
CA ILE A 151 -18.36 15.45 28.14
C ILE A 151 -19.13 15.90 29.40
N PRO A 152 -20.15 16.79 29.33
CA PRO A 152 -20.84 17.26 30.54
C PRO A 152 -21.60 16.16 31.28
N ALA A 153 -22.05 15.13 30.56
CA ALA A 153 -22.83 14.03 31.12
C ALA A 153 -21.98 13.00 31.89
N ILE A 154 -20.67 12.87 31.58
CA ILE A 154 -19.81 11.85 32.17
C ILE A 154 -18.63 12.38 32.97
N GLN A 155 -18.20 13.64 32.81
CA GLN A 155 -16.94 14.17 33.34
C GLN A 155 -16.75 13.91 34.85
N SER A 156 -17.81 14.08 35.65
CA SER A 156 -17.81 13.82 37.09
C SER A 156 -17.58 12.34 37.41
N ARG A 157 -18.38 11.44 36.82
CA ARG A 157 -18.25 9.99 36.97
C ARG A 157 -16.88 9.49 36.48
N LEU A 158 -16.42 9.99 35.34
CA LEU A 158 -15.12 9.64 34.75
C LEU A 158 -13.96 10.03 35.67
N ARG A 159 -14.04 11.19 36.33
CA ARG A 159 -13.08 11.65 37.34
C ARG A 159 -13.02 10.71 38.55
N ASP A 160 -14.12 10.06 38.93
CA ASP A 160 -14.14 9.09 40.03
C ASP A 160 -13.62 7.71 39.62
N LEU A 161 -13.83 7.29 38.37
CA LEU A 161 -13.28 6.03 37.84
C LEU A 161 -11.73 6.00 37.84
N LEU A 162 -11.05 7.17 37.82
CA LEU A 162 -9.60 7.29 38.09
C LEU A 162 -9.15 6.75 39.45
N SER A 163 -10.08 6.56 40.39
CA SER A 163 -9.84 6.07 41.76
C SER A 163 -10.47 4.69 42.01
N ASN A 164 -10.91 3.99 40.95
CA ASN A 164 -11.48 2.64 41.02
C ASN A 164 -10.40 1.60 41.37
N ASN A 165 -10.79 0.52 42.05
CA ASN A 165 -9.90 -0.60 42.40
C ASN A 165 -9.36 -1.33 41.17
N SER A 166 -10.15 -1.46 40.09
CA SER A 166 -9.69 -2.08 38.85
C SER A 166 -8.64 -1.24 38.12
N LEU A 167 -7.51 -1.87 37.80
CA LEU A 167 -6.46 -1.28 36.96
C LEU A 167 -6.96 -1.05 35.52
N HIS A 168 -7.86 -1.90 35.02
CA HIS A 168 -8.43 -1.79 33.67
C HIS A 168 -9.33 -0.55 33.57
N VAL A 169 -10.15 -0.30 34.59
CA VAL A 169 -10.98 0.90 34.68
C VAL A 169 -10.12 2.16 34.85
N ARG A 170 -9.11 2.16 35.73
CA ARG A 170 -8.20 3.33 35.89
C ARG A 170 -7.46 3.69 34.60
N ARG A 171 -6.90 2.68 33.90
CA ARG A 171 -6.23 2.87 32.60
C ARG A 171 -7.18 3.50 31.59
N ARG A 172 -8.37 2.92 31.43
CA ARG A 172 -9.35 3.38 30.44
C ARG A 172 -9.92 4.76 30.76
N ALA A 173 -10.13 5.09 32.03
CA ALA A 173 -10.56 6.43 32.42
C ALA A 173 -9.51 7.50 32.06
N LEU A 174 -8.21 7.21 32.24
CA LEU A 174 -7.12 8.09 31.77
C LEU A 174 -7.11 8.24 30.25
N LEU A 175 -7.24 7.15 29.50
CA LEU A 175 -7.26 7.19 28.04
C LEU A 175 -8.51 7.91 27.49
N ALA A 176 -9.67 7.75 28.12
CA ALA A 176 -10.88 8.50 27.78
C ALA A 176 -10.70 10.00 28.01
N PHE A 177 -10.06 10.40 29.12
CA PHE A 177 -9.68 11.80 29.32
C PHE A 177 -8.69 12.31 28.25
N ARG A 178 -7.73 11.49 27.82
CA ARG A 178 -6.81 11.82 26.70
C ARG A 178 -7.54 11.94 25.35
N ALA A 179 -8.57 11.12 25.10
CA ALA A 179 -9.38 11.19 23.88
C ALA A 179 -10.23 12.47 23.86
N LEU A 180 -11.03 12.71 24.91
CA LEU A 180 -11.88 13.91 25.02
C LEU A 180 -11.07 15.22 24.96
N SER A 181 -9.79 15.20 25.34
CA SER A 181 -8.93 16.39 25.29
C SER A 181 -8.51 16.84 23.89
N SER A 182 -8.79 16.07 22.83
CA SER A 182 -8.64 16.56 21.44
C SER A 182 -9.78 17.50 21.03
N ILE A 183 -10.94 17.37 21.66
CA ILE A 183 -12.13 18.21 21.46
C ILE A 183 -12.10 19.38 22.44
N GLU A 184 -11.95 19.10 23.73
CA GLU A 184 -11.99 20.11 24.79
C GLU A 184 -10.76 19.97 25.73
N PRO A 185 -9.66 20.70 25.47
CA PRO A 185 -8.44 20.64 26.28
C PRO A 185 -8.63 21.00 27.75
N GLU A 186 -9.67 21.77 28.08
CA GLU A 186 -10.00 22.16 29.46
C GLU A 186 -10.40 20.97 30.33
N VAL A 187 -10.92 19.88 29.76
CA VAL A 187 -11.30 18.67 30.50
C VAL A 187 -10.13 18.10 31.32
N LEU A 188 -8.89 18.23 30.83
CA LEU A 188 -7.69 17.78 31.54
C LEU A 188 -7.34 18.64 32.78
N THR A 189 -7.92 19.84 32.94
CA THR A 189 -7.72 20.68 34.13
C THR A 189 -8.31 20.02 35.38
N HIS A 190 -9.50 19.42 35.23
CA HIS A 190 -10.28 18.82 36.31
C HIS A 190 -9.62 17.55 36.89
N ILE A 191 -8.59 17.00 36.26
CA ILE A 191 -7.89 15.78 36.71
C ILE A 191 -6.41 16.01 37.07
N ALA A 192 -5.92 17.25 36.95
CA ALA A 192 -4.52 17.58 37.21
C ALA A 192 -4.09 17.25 38.66
N ASP A 193 -5.03 17.27 39.62
CA ASP A 193 -4.81 16.88 41.01
C ASP A 193 -4.68 15.35 41.21
N LYS A 194 -5.37 14.56 40.39
CA LYS A 194 -5.33 13.09 40.44
C LYS A 194 -4.15 12.50 39.64
N LEU A 195 -3.61 13.24 38.67
CA LEU A 195 -2.58 12.76 37.74
C LEU A 195 -1.24 12.37 38.41
N PRO A 196 -0.64 13.15 39.33
CA PRO A 196 0.54 12.73 40.10
C PRO A 196 0.36 11.39 40.86
N ARG A 197 -0.88 11.09 41.30
CA ARG A 197 -1.22 9.83 41.97
C ARG A 197 -1.37 8.65 41.02
N ARG A 198 -1.54 8.87 39.71
CA ARG A 198 -1.58 7.80 38.68
C ARG A 198 -0.22 7.56 38.02
N LEU A 199 0.65 8.57 37.98
CA LEU A 199 2.07 8.37 37.67
C LEU A 199 2.80 7.54 38.74
N LYS A 200 2.22 7.42 39.94
CA LYS A 200 2.68 6.56 41.05
C LYS A 200 1.76 5.35 41.30
N ASP A 201 1.02 4.88 40.29
CA ASP A 201 0.28 3.63 40.38
C ASP A 201 1.24 2.42 40.46
N THR A 202 0.83 1.31 41.06
CA THR A 202 1.66 0.09 41.12
C THR A 202 1.78 -0.61 39.77
N GLN A 203 0.84 -0.34 38.86
CA GLN A 203 0.69 -1.08 37.60
C GLN A 203 1.24 -0.28 36.41
N PRO A 204 2.28 -0.75 35.69
CA PRO A 204 2.88 -0.06 34.55
C PRO A 204 1.88 0.37 33.47
N ILE A 205 0.83 -0.42 33.27
CA ILE A 205 -0.25 -0.16 32.30
C ILE A 205 -1.03 1.12 32.67
N VAL A 206 -1.22 1.41 33.96
CA VAL A 206 -1.88 2.64 34.43
C VAL A 206 -0.91 3.83 34.40
N ILE A 207 0.36 3.62 34.75
CA ILE A 207 1.41 4.65 34.62
C ILE A 207 1.52 5.10 33.15
N SER A 208 1.53 4.17 32.20
CA SER A 208 1.60 4.46 30.76
C SER A 208 0.42 5.31 30.28
N ALA A 209 -0.81 4.99 30.71
CA ALA A 209 -1.98 5.83 30.40
C ALA A 209 -1.90 7.22 31.06
N ALA A 210 -1.30 7.33 32.25
CA ALA A 210 -1.04 8.62 32.90
C ALA A 210 0.04 9.42 32.17
N LEU A 211 1.08 8.78 31.62
CA LEU A 211 2.07 9.42 30.75
C LEU A 211 1.39 9.98 29.48
N SER A 212 0.53 9.22 28.81
CA SER A 212 -0.21 9.70 27.63
C SER A 212 -1.05 10.95 27.92
N VAL A 213 -1.70 11.03 29.10
CA VAL A 213 -2.43 12.22 29.56
C VAL A 213 -1.46 13.38 29.88
N ALA A 214 -0.34 13.11 30.55
CA ALA A 214 0.65 14.10 30.94
C ALA A 214 1.34 14.76 29.73
N LEU A 215 1.62 14.00 28.67
CA LEU A 215 2.27 14.49 27.45
C LEU A 215 1.34 15.30 26.54
N ALA A 216 0.05 14.95 26.49
CA ALA A 216 -0.94 15.69 25.70
C ALA A 216 -1.29 17.06 26.30
N ARG A 217 -1.21 17.18 27.63
CA ARG A 217 -1.38 18.44 28.34
C ARG A 217 -0.07 19.21 28.31
N SER A 218 0.09 20.13 27.35
CA SER A 218 1.32 20.95 27.14
C SER A 218 1.76 21.84 28.32
N LEU A 219 1.01 21.82 29.43
CA LEU A 219 1.50 22.26 30.72
C LEU A 219 2.59 21.29 31.20
N ASN A 220 3.80 21.82 31.39
CA ASN A 220 4.90 21.12 32.04
C ASN A 220 5.06 21.57 33.51
N PRO A 221 4.21 21.14 34.48
CA PRO A 221 4.52 21.33 35.89
C PRO A 221 5.90 20.73 36.22
N PRO A 222 6.73 21.42 37.02
CA PRO A 222 8.01 20.86 37.45
C PRO A 222 7.83 19.57 38.26
N GLU A 223 6.67 19.40 38.92
CA GLU A 223 6.30 18.13 39.55
C GLU A 223 6.17 16.99 38.54
N ILE A 224 5.41 17.15 37.45
CA ILE A 224 5.24 16.08 36.44
C ILE A 224 6.59 15.75 35.78
N SER A 225 7.38 16.76 35.43
CA SER A 225 8.74 16.55 34.89
C SER A 225 9.62 15.76 35.85
N LYS A 226 9.57 16.08 37.16
CA LYS A 226 10.28 15.31 38.19
C LYS A 226 9.78 13.87 38.27
N LEU A 227 8.46 13.64 38.24
CA LEU A 227 7.88 12.29 38.32
C LEU A 227 8.25 11.41 37.12
N VAL A 228 8.23 11.94 35.90
CA VAL A 228 8.68 11.19 34.71
C VAL A 228 10.17 10.88 34.79
N ASN A 229 10.97 11.80 35.34
CA ASN A 229 12.37 11.53 35.65
C ASN A 229 12.58 10.49 36.77
N GLU A 230 11.67 10.39 37.75
CA GLU A 230 11.69 9.33 38.79
C GLU A 230 11.32 7.94 38.23
N LEU A 231 10.64 7.85 37.08
CA LEU A 231 10.14 6.59 36.49
C LEU A 231 11.18 5.78 35.69
N LEU A 232 12.23 6.38 35.13
CA LEU A 232 13.17 5.63 34.27
C LEU A 232 13.89 4.52 35.04
N LYS A 233 14.47 4.85 36.21
CA LYS A 233 15.24 3.91 37.01
C LYS A 233 14.45 2.65 37.44
N PRO A 234 13.20 2.74 37.98
CA PRO A 234 12.41 1.54 38.29
C PRO A 234 11.78 0.87 37.05
N SER A 235 11.81 1.48 35.86
CA SER A 235 11.32 0.83 34.63
C SER A 235 12.32 -0.15 34.01
N TRP A 236 13.62 -0.06 34.37
CA TRP A 236 14.70 -0.79 33.70
C TRP A 236 15.60 -1.54 34.69
N GLU A 237 15.78 -2.84 34.45
CA GLU A 237 16.80 -3.68 35.09
C GLU A 237 17.63 -4.41 34.02
N PRO A 238 18.92 -4.71 34.24
CA PRO A 238 19.77 -5.35 33.23
C PRO A 238 19.34 -6.80 32.86
N GLY A 239 18.44 -7.41 33.64
CA GLY A 239 17.85 -8.72 33.39
C GLY A 239 16.52 -8.71 32.60
N LEU A 240 15.95 -7.53 32.30
CA LEU A 240 14.55 -7.35 31.86
C LEU A 240 14.10 -8.32 30.76
N ASP A 241 12.86 -8.81 30.88
CA ASP A 241 12.33 -9.87 30.03
C ASP A 241 11.63 -9.33 28.76
N ARG A 242 11.51 -10.17 27.72
CA ARG A 242 11.06 -9.76 26.37
C ARG A 242 9.64 -9.16 26.33
N SER A 243 8.83 -9.46 27.34
CA SER A 243 7.45 -8.98 27.54
C SER A 243 7.38 -7.59 28.20
N GLU A 244 8.48 -7.05 28.70
CA GLU A 244 8.50 -5.87 29.57
C GLU A 244 9.09 -4.62 28.88
N TYR A 245 9.84 -4.81 27.78
CA TYR A 245 10.54 -3.75 27.03
C TYR A 245 9.63 -2.57 26.66
N TRP A 246 8.34 -2.82 26.47
CA TRP A 246 7.36 -1.79 26.10
C TRP A 246 7.26 -0.69 27.17
N PHE A 247 7.44 -0.98 28.47
CA PHE A 247 7.30 0.04 29.50
C PHE A 247 8.50 0.99 29.53
N VAL A 248 9.72 0.45 29.38
CA VAL A 248 10.92 1.27 29.14
C VAL A 248 10.72 2.15 27.90
N LEU A 249 10.22 1.57 26.80
CA LEU A 249 9.94 2.32 25.56
C LEU A 249 8.96 3.48 25.79
N ARG A 250 7.91 3.31 26.62
CA ARG A 250 6.96 4.37 26.99
C ARG A 250 7.60 5.49 27.81
N VAL A 251 8.48 5.15 28.75
CA VAL A 251 9.20 6.16 29.55
C VAL A 251 10.22 6.91 28.70
N LEU A 252 10.93 6.24 27.79
CA LEU A 252 11.81 6.90 26.82
C LEU A 252 11.03 7.84 25.88
N PHE A 253 9.88 7.41 25.35
CA PHE A 253 9.00 8.26 24.53
C PHE A 253 8.60 9.56 25.24
N ALA A 254 8.36 9.50 26.56
CA ALA A 254 8.02 10.69 27.34
C ALA A 254 9.17 11.72 27.39
N PHE A 255 10.43 11.27 27.27
CA PHE A 255 11.59 12.17 27.21
C PHE A 255 11.79 12.87 25.85
N ARG A 256 10.97 12.59 24.84
CA ARG A 256 10.87 13.42 23.62
C ARG A 256 10.25 14.80 23.91
N THR A 257 9.41 14.90 24.95
CA THR A 257 8.68 16.13 25.34
C THR A 257 9.16 16.69 26.66
N ILE A 258 9.46 15.82 27.64
CA ILE A 258 9.92 16.19 28.97
C ILE A 258 11.44 16.07 29.02
N LYS A 259 12.17 17.12 29.42
CA LYS A 259 13.64 17.03 29.48
C LYS A 259 14.11 15.95 30.48
N PRO A 260 15.01 15.02 30.08
CA PRO A 260 15.65 14.09 31.00
C PRO A 260 16.68 14.79 31.88
N SER A 261 16.87 14.29 33.09
CA SER A 261 17.96 14.68 33.98
C SER A 261 19.32 14.17 33.46
N THR A 262 20.42 14.75 33.94
CA THR A 262 21.78 14.30 33.60
C THR A 262 22.06 12.86 34.02
N ASP A 263 21.46 12.40 35.13
CA ASP A 263 21.54 10.99 35.55
C ASP A 263 20.67 10.07 34.70
N ASN A 264 19.51 10.53 34.24
CA ASN A 264 18.72 9.76 33.28
C ASN A 264 19.40 9.68 31.92
N LEU A 265 20.07 10.73 31.42
CA LEU A 265 20.89 10.65 30.21
C LEU A 265 22.00 9.60 30.31
N ARG A 266 22.64 9.44 31.50
CA ARG A 266 23.59 8.34 31.76
C ARG A 266 22.91 6.97 31.67
N LEU A 267 21.75 6.81 32.32
CA LEU A 267 20.97 5.56 32.25
C LEU A 267 20.49 5.24 30.82
N VAL A 268 20.08 6.22 30.02
CA VAL A 268 19.69 6.01 28.61
C VAL A 268 20.89 5.56 27.77
N THR A 269 22.11 6.07 28.02
CA THR A 269 23.34 5.55 27.38
C THR A 269 23.64 4.09 27.77
N ASP A 270 23.38 3.70 29.02
CA ASP A 270 23.55 2.32 29.48
C ASP A 270 22.46 1.38 28.91
N ILE A 271 21.21 1.84 28.83
CA ILE A 271 20.08 1.18 28.16
C ILE A 271 20.39 0.96 26.67
N ALA A 272 20.90 1.98 25.97
CA ALA A 272 21.33 1.85 24.57
C ALA A 272 22.45 0.80 24.40
N ARG A 273 23.48 0.83 25.25
CA ARG A 273 24.60 -0.13 25.23
C ARG A 273 24.16 -1.57 25.55
N TRP A 274 23.10 -1.74 26.33
CA TRP A 274 22.44 -3.02 26.59
C TRP A 274 21.60 -3.46 25.38
N ALA A 275 20.75 -2.57 24.85
CA ALA A 275 19.79 -2.86 23.80
C ALA A 275 20.47 -3.26 22.47
N ALA A 276 21.55 -2.57 22.10
CA ALA A 276 22.32 -2.88 20.89
C ALA A 276 23.02 -4.26 20.92
N LYS A 277 23.09 -4.92 22.08
CA LYS A 277 23.69 -6.26 22.27
C LYS A 277 22.64 -7.36 22.52
N ARG A 278 21.36 -7.04 22.35
CA ARG A 278 20.24 -7.98 22.53
C ARG A 278 19.65 -8.35 21.17
N ASN A 279 18.43 -8.88 21.15
CA ASN A 279 17.75 -9.29 19.93
C ASN A 279 17.13 -8.08 19.19
N VAL A 280 16.73 -8.30 17.93
CA VAL A 280 16.07 -7.27 17.09
C VAL A 280 14.88 -6.58 17.77
N LYS A 281 14.17 -7.25 18.70
CA LYS A 281 13.08 -6.63 19.49
C LYS A 281 13.58 -5.51 20.44
N ALA A 282 14.83 -5.56 20.91
CA ALA A 282 15.45 -4.49 21.67
C ALA A 282 15.88 -3.30 20.81
N HIS A 283 15.96 -3.44 19.48
CA HIS A 283 16.38 -2.36 18.59
C HIS A 283 15.37 -1.19 18.56
N ALA A 284 14.10 -1.43 18.91
CA ALA A 284 13.14 -0.35 19.17
C ALA A 284 13.55 0.51 20.40
N VAL A 285 14.00 -0.13 21.48
CA VAL A 285 14.49 0.56 22.69
C VAL A 285 15.80 1.30 22.41
N LEU A 286 16.67 0.74 21.56
CA LEU A 286 17.87 1.41 21.06
C LEU A 286 17.53 2.67 20.27
N LEU A 287 16.69 2.55 19.24
CA LEU A 287 16.27 3.68 18.38
C LEU A 287 15.62 4.79 19.21
N GLU A 288 14.78 4.44 20.18
CA GLU A 288 14.12 5.39 21.07
C GLU A 288 15.11 6.09 22.01
N SER A 289 16.09 5.35 22.56
CA SER A 289 17.18 5.93 23.36
C SER A 289 17.94 7.00 22.57
N PHE A 290 18.17 6.78 21.28
CA PHE A 290 18.78 7.78 20.40
C PHE A 290 17.85 8.96 20.07
N SER A 291 16.53 8.75 19.96
CA SER A 291 15.57 9.84 19.82
C SER A 291 15.59 10.80 21.02
N VAL A 292 15.71 10.27 22.25
CA VAL A 292 15.88 11.06 23.48
C VAL A 292 17.16 11.92 23.46
N PHE A 293 18.25 11.40 22.88
CA PHE A 293 19.49 12.19 22.70
C PHE A 293 19.31 13.33 21.70
N SER A 294 18.55 13.13 20.62
CA SER A 294 18.21 14.20 19.66
C SER A 294 17.38 15.31 20.31
N SER A 295 16.54 14.99 21.30
CA SER A 295 15.78 15.97 22.09
C SER A 295 16.62 16.72 23.15
N SER A 296 17.85 16.28 23.42
CA SER A 296 18.66 16.72 24.58
C SER A 296 20.12 17.05 24.21
N LYS A 297 20.36 17.52 22.97
CA LYS A 297 21.72 17.66 22.40
C LYS A 297 22.68 18.48 23.26
N THR A 298 22.23 19.63 23.79
CA THR A 298 23.06 20.52 24.61
C THR A 298 23.53 19.88 25.91
N GLU A 299 22.62 19.23 26.63
CA GLU A 299 22.90 18.54 27.89
C GLU A 299 23.80 17.32 27.67
N LEU A 300 23.62 16.61 26.55
CA LEU A 300 24.44 15.45 26.20
C LEU A 300 25.84 15.84 25.70
N LEU A 301 25.98 16.92 24.92
CA LEU A 301 27.28 17.48 24.55
C LEU A 301 28.10 17.85 25.79
N ALA A 302 27.49 18.53 26.77
CA ALA A 302 28.14 18.83 28.05
C ALA A 302 28.53 17.56 28.83
N LEU A 303 27.65 16.54 28.87
CA LEU A 303 27.95 15.26 29.51
C LEU A 303 29.13 14.53 28.84
N VAL A 304 29.16 14.48 27.50
CA VAL A 304 30.22 13.79 26.73
C VAL A 304 31.55 14.55 26.80
N LYS A 305 31.55 15.89 26.80
CA LYS A 305 32.77 16.68 27.09
C LYS A 305 33.33 16.41 28.48
N SER A 306 32.47 16.18 29.49
CA SER A 306 32.93 15.78 30.83
C SER A 306 33.40 14.32 30.92
N MET A 307 32.84 13.42 30.10
CA MET A 307 33.11 11.97 30.12
C MET A 307 32.98 11.36 28.71
N PRO A 308 34.05 11.37 27.89
CA PRO A 308 34.01 10.86 26.51
C PRO A 308 33.66 9.37 26.38
N SER A 309 33.75 8.60 27.48
CA SER A 309 33.31 7.20 27.57
C SER A 309 31.78 7.03 27.42
N LEU A 310 31.00 8.09 27.63
CA LEU A 310 29.54 8.07 27.56
C LEU A 310 28.96 8.48 26.20
N SER A 311 29.77 8.69 25.16
CA SER A 311 29.22 8.99 23.81
C SER A 311 28.33 7.82 23.33
N PRO A 312 27.05 8.06 22.99
CA PRO A 312 26.12 7.01 22.57
C PRO A 312 26.58 6.24 21.33
N ALA A 313 27.33 6.88 20.42
CA ALA A 313 27.85 6.23 19.21
C ALA A 313 28.70 4.97 19.51
N ARG A 314 29.31 4.88 20.70
CA ARG A 314 30.03 3.67 21.16
C ARG A 314 29.13 2.45 21.35
N SER A 315 27.82 2.63 21.51
CA SER A 315 26.87 1.52 21.68
C SER A 315 26.53 0.78 20.38
N ILE A 316 26.73 1.42 19.22
CA ILE A 316 26.29 0.91 17.91
C ILE A 316 27.43 0.47 16.98
N ARG A 317 28.71 0.65 17.37
CA ARG A 317 29.87 0.35 16.50
C ARG A 317 29.86 -1.08 15.93
N HIS A 318 29.52 -2.09 16.71
CA HIS A 318 29.48 -3.50 16.25
C HIS A 318 28.33 -3.81 15.26
N LEU A 319 27.34 -2.93 15.13
CA LEU A 319 26.26 -3.07 14.15
C LEU A 319 26.69 -2.56 12.74
N ILE A 320 27.72 -1.70 12.66
CA ILE A 320 28.32 -1.26 11.37
C ILE A 320 28.91 -2.46 10.61
N THR A 321 29.45 -3.43 11.35
CA THR A 321 30.01 -4.69 10.84
C THR A 321 28.98 -5.79 10.56
N SER A 322 27.68 -5.55 10.77
CA SER A 322 26.63 -6.55 10.53
C SER A 322 26.47 -6.90 9.04
N GLU A 323 25.74 -7.99 8.78
CA GLU A 323 25.27 -8.38 7.44
C GLU A 323 23.78 -8.06 7.22
N ASP A 324 23.00 -7.72 8.27
CA ASP A 324 21.58 -7.40 8.15
C ASP A 324 21.35 -5.95 7.68
N PRO A 325 20.70 -5.71 6.51
CA PRO A 325 20.33 -4.37 6.06
C PRO A 325 19.48 -3.58 7.07
N ASN A 326 18.68 -4.25 7.89
CA ASN A 326 17.88 -3.61 8.94
C ASN A 326 18.78 -3.01 10.03
N GLU A 327 19.90 -3.67 10.36
CA GLU A 327 20.87 -3.17 11.32
C GLU A 327 21.70 -2.02 10.72
N HIS A 328 22.01 -2.04 9.42
CA HIS A 328 22.62 -0.89 8.74
C HIS A 328 21.70 0.34 8.77
N TYR A 329 20.41 0.18 8.43
CA TYR A 329 19.43 1.26 8.47
C TYR A 329 19.20 1.79 9.90
N LEU A 330 19.21 0.90 10.90
CA LEU A 330 19.16 1.24 12.32
C LEU A 330 20.37 2.07 12.76
N VAL A 331 21.59 1.65 12.43
CA VAL A 331 22.83 2.41 12.72
C VAL A 331 22.77 3.80 12.12
N LEU A 332 22.40 3.91 10.84
CA LEU A 332 22.21 5.19 10.15
C LEU A 332 21.09 6.03 10.77
N SER A 333 20.15 5.44 11.50
CA SER A 333 19.12 6.16 12.27
C SER A 333 19.64 6.68 13.61
N CYS A 334 20.39 5.84 14.33
CA CYS A 334 21.04 6.23 15.57
C CYS A 334 22.05 7.38 15.32
N LEU A 335 22.83 7.34 14.23
CA LEU A 335 23.75 8.44 13.88
C LEU A 335 23.03 9.72 13.42
N GLU A 336 21.95 9.62 12.64
CA GLU A 336 21.13 10.78 12.20
C GLU A 336 20.44 11.51 13.37
N PHE A 337 20.20 10.82 14.50
CA PHE A 337 19.70 11.44 15.74
C PHE A 337 20.79 12.15 16.57
N LEU A 338 22.07 11.80 16.41
CA LEU A 338 23.15 12.46 17.15
C LEU A 338 23.55 13.80 16.51
N ASP A 339 24.20 14.63 17.32
CA ASP A 339 25.06 15.69 16.79
C ASP A 339 26.33 15.09 16.16
N VAL A 340 26.77 15.63 15.02
CA VAL A 340 27.96 15.18 14.29
C VAL A 340 29.22 15.25 15.17
N ALA A 341 29.32 16.26 16.03
CA ALA A 341 30.47 16.42 16.93
C ALA A 341 30.65 15.24 17.90
N LEU A 342 29.59 14.48 18.19
CA LEU A 342 29.61 13.36 19.15
C LEU A 342 30.22 12.07 18.59
N TRP A 343 30.42 11.99 17.26
CA TRP A 343 30.89 10.76 16.61
C TRP A 343 31.91 10.98 15.49
N ALA A 344 31.78 12.04 14.69
CA ALA A 344 32.71 12.34 13.59
C ALA A 344 34.00 13.05 14.04
N GLY A 345 34.01 13.67 15.23
CA GLY A 345 35.19 14.37 15.76
C GLY A 345 35.45 15.74 15.13
N THR A 346 34.38 16.47 14.76
CA THR A 346 34.47 17.83 14.19
C THR A 346 34.77 18.92 15.21
N ASP A 347 34.63 18.65 16.51
CA ASP A 347 35.01 19.52 17.63
C ASP A 347 36.33 19.03 18.24
N SER A 348 37.32 19.92 18.39
CA SER A 348 38.62 19.59 18.96
C SER A 348 38.57 19.13 20.42
N GLU A 349 37.47 19.40 21.14
CA GLU A 349 37.23 18.92 22.50
C GLU A 349 36.60 17.51 22.56
N ILE A 350 36.10 16.97 21.43
CA ILE A 350 35.43 15.66 21.38
C ILE A 350 36.12 14.75 20.35
N PRO A 351 36.89 13.73 20.76
CA PRO A 351 37.56 12.84 19.83
C PRO A 351 36.55 12.03 19.01
N SER A 352 36.89 11.74 17.75
CA SER A 352 36.09 10.87 16.88
C SER A 352 35.84 9.51 17.56
N VAL A 353 34.63 8.99 17.38
CA VAL A 353 34.19 7.73 18.00
C VAL A 353 34.27 6.59 17.00
N LEU A 354 34.10 6.88 15.71
CA LEU A 354 34.28 5.93 14.63
C LEU A 354 35.75 5.93 14.17
N ASP A 355 36.30 4.74 13.96
CA ASP A 355 37.63 4.58 13.37
C ASP A 355 37.55 4.76 11.84
N ALA A 356 38.68 5.04 11.17
CA ALA A 356 38.70 5.30 9.72
C ALA A 356 38.06 4.17 8.87
N TRP A 357 38.25 2.91 9.27
CA TRP A 357 37.66 1.74 8.60
C TRP A 357 36.14 1.60 8.83
N GLU A 358 35.61 2.14 9.94
CA GLU A 358 34.16 2.18 10.20
C GLU A 358 33.50 3.27 9.36
N VAL A 359 34.19 4.41 9.17
CA VAL A 359 33.77 5.46 8.23
C VAL A 359 33.80 4.95 6.79
N GLU A 360 34.86 4.24 6.39
CA GLU A 360 34.95 3.54 5.10
C GLU A 360 33.78 2.55 4.91
N ARG A 361 33.46 1.76 5.94
CA ARG A 361 32.30 0.84 5.91
C ARG A 361 30.97 1.57 5.78
N VAL A 362 30.82 2.76 6.38
CA VAL A 362 29.64 3.62 6.16
C VAL A 362 29.61 4.17 4.74
N MET A 363 30.75 4.56 4.15
CA MET A 363 30.83 4.96 2.74
C MET A 363 30.41 3.83 1.79
N MET A 364 30.76 2.57 2.08
CA MET A 364 30.31 1.41 1.29
C MET A 364 28.77 1.28 1.22
N PHE A 365 28.02 1.83 2.19
CA PHE A 365 26.55 1.79 2.15
C PHE A 365 25.95 2.65 1.00
N LEU A 366 26.74 3.53 0.35
CA LEU A 366 26.36 4.19 -0.89
C LEU A 366 26.19 3.21 -2.07
N GLU A 367 26.86 2.05 -2.01
CA GLU A 367 26.74 0.97 -3.00
C GLU A 367 25.65 -0.06 -2.63
N SER A 368 24.91 0.17 -1.54
CA SER A 368 23.84 -0.73 -1.10
C SER A 368 22.77 -0.91 -2.18
N ARG A 369 22.19 -2.11 -2.24
CA ARG A 369 21.03 -2.39 -3.12
C ARG A 369 19.78 -1.63 -2.69
N ASP A 370 19.67 -1.31 -1.41
CA ASP A 370 18.51 -0.63 -0.82
C ASP A 370 18.63 0.91 -0.95
N GLU A 371 17.66 1.53 -1.62
CA GLU A 371 17.52 2.98 -1.76
C GLU A 371 17.38 3.69 -0.41
N ALA A 372 16.65 3.07 0.54
CA ALA A 372 16.43 3.64 1.86
C ALA A 372 17.73 3.68 2.68
N ILE A 373 18.68 2.76 2.43
CA ILE A 373 20.03 2.82 3.00
C ILE A 373 20.85 3.90 2.29
N ARG A 374 20.93 3.89 0.94
CA ARG A 374 21.71 4.87 0.17
C ARG A 374 21.34 6.31 0.49
N LYS A 375 20.05 6.67 0.40
CA LYS A 375 19.54 8.03 0.71
C LYS A 375 19.86 8.48 2.14
N LYS A 376 20.00 7.55 3.08
CA LYS A 376 20.22 7.84 4.50
C LYS A 376 21.69 7.99 4.84
N THR A 377 22.56 7.18 4.22
CA THR A 377 24.01 7.44 4.17
C THR A 377 24.30 8.79 3.54
N LEU A 378 23.67 9.13 2.41
CA LEU A 378 23.81 10.44 1.76
C LEU A 378 23.40 11.60 2.69
N ARG A 379 22.31 11.48 3.45
CA ARG A 379 21.88 12.52 4.41
C ARG A 379 22.89 12.70 5.54
N LEU A 380 23.39 11.59 6.07
CA LEU A 380 24.41 11.59 7.11
C LEU A 380 25.72 12.21 6.62
N LEU A 381 26.16 11.91 5.39
CA LEU A 381 27.35 12.56 4.81
C LEU A 381 27.11 14.05 4.57
N ASN A 382 25.94 14.44 4.03
CA ASN A 382 25.57 15.84 3.82
C ASN A 382 25.48 16.65 5.14
N SER A 383 25.19 15.99 6.27
CA SER A 383 25.19 16.64 7.60
C SER A 383 26.57 16.75 8.24
N VAL A 384 27.53 15.89 7.86
CA VAL A 384 28.94 16.02 8.25
C VAL A 384 29.63 17.12 7.44
N ASP A 385 29.59 17.00 6.11
CA ASP A 385 30.12 17.98 5.17
C ASP A 385 29.47 17.79 3.79
N SER A 386 28.77 18.83 3.32
CA SER A 386 28.14 18.83 2.00
C SER A 386 29.15 18.68 0.85
N ASN A 387 30.42 19.08 1.04
CA ASN A 387 31.48 18.88 0.03
C ASN A 387 31.75 17.40 -0.25
N ILE A 388 31.50 16.48 0.71
CA ILE A 388 31.61 15.02 0.49
C ILE A 388 30.54 14.57 -0.53
N VAL A 389 29.32 15.10 -0.41
CA VAL A 389 28.21 14.74 -1.30
C VAL A 389 28.34 15.43 -2.66
N GLU A 390 28.87 16.67 -2.74
CA GLU A 390 29.13 17.34 -4.01
C GLU A 390 30.34 16.75 -4.77
N SER A 391 31.39 16.33 -4.06
CA SER A 391 32.51 15.59 -4.68
C SER A 391 32.08 14.20 -5.15
N TYR A 392 31.30 13.45 -4.34
CA TYR A 392 30.69 12.19 -4.78
C TYR A 392 29.79 12.38 -6.01
N LEU A 393 28.92 13.39 -6.02
CA LEU A 393 28.08 13.74 -7.17
C LEU A 393 28.93 13.98 -8.44
N SER A 394 29.99 14.77 -8.34
CA SER A 394 30.84 15.09 -9.50
C SER A 394 31.60 13.87 -10.02
N GLN A 395 32.14 13.03 -9.13
CA GLN A 395 32.78 11.75 -9.48
C GLN A 395 31.80 10.79 -10.16
N VAL A 396 30.59 10.65 -9.60
CA VAL A 396 29.53 9.77 -10.08
C VAL A 396 29.09 10.19 -11.49
N VAL A 397 28.83 11.48 -11.72
CA VAL A 397 28.49 12.00 -13.06
C VAL A 397 29.63 11.78 -14.07
N GLN A 398 30.88 12.16 -13.71
CA GLN A 398 32.04 12.00 -14.60
C GLN A 398 32.33 10.54 -14.99
N THR A 399 32.07 9.59 -14.08
CA THR A 399 32.28 8.16 -14.34
C THR A 399 31.28 7.61 -15.39
N THR A 400 30.18 8.31 -15.66
CA THR A 400 29.02 7.73 -16.34
C THR A 400 28.63 8.40 -17.66
N SER A 401 29.24 9.51 -18.05
CA SER A 401 29.16 10.01 -19.43
C SER A 401 29.59 8.97 -20.50
N GLY A 402 30.25 7.86 -20.10
CA GLY A 402 30.61 6.73 -20.98
C GLY A 402 29.69 5.49 -20.95
N ILE A 403 28.61 5.43 -20.15
CA ILE A 403 27.73 4.23 -20.12
C ILE A 403 26.85 4.17 -21.38
N THR A 404 26.84 3.03 -22.07
CA THR A 404 26.14 2.83 -23.34
C THR A 404 24.72 2.24 -23.25
N PRO A 405 24.41 1.22 -22.42
CA PRO A 405 23.05 0.64 -22.41
C PRO A 405 22.01 1.56 -21.76
N LEU A 406 20.92 1.87 -22.46
CA LEU A 406 19.86 2.77 -21.98
C LEU A 406 19.26 2.35 -20.63
N ALA A 407 19.06 1.04 -20.40
CA ALA A 407 18.57 0.53 -19.12
C ALA A 407 19.53 0.83 -17.95
N GLN A 408 20.84 0.78 -18.20
CA GLN A 408 21.86 1.13 -17.21
C GLN A 408 21.96 2.64 -17.02
N LYS A 409 21.84 3.45 -18.10
CA LYS A 409 21.68 4.92 -17.99
C LYS A 409 20.46 5.27 -17.12
N ASN A 410 19.32 4.61 -17.29
CA ASN A 410 18.09 4.85 -16.51
C ASN A 410 18.25 4.49 -15.02
N GLU A 411 18.81 3.31 -14.69
CA GLU A 411 19.04 2.95 -13.27
C GLU A 411 20.05 3.88 -12.60
N PHE A 412 21.15 4.20 -13.30
CA PHE A 412 22.14 5.15 -12.81
C PHE A 412 21.55 6.56 -12.62
N ALA A 413 20.78 7.06 -13.59
CA ALA A 413 20.21 8.39 -13.53
C ALA A 413 19.25 8.53 -12.33
N ALA A 414 18.48 7.49 -12.02
CA ALA A 414 17.72 7.41 -10.78
C ALA A 414 18.64 7.57 -9.55
N ARG A 415 19.77 6.84 -9.48
CA ARG A 415 20.74 6.97 -8.37
C ARG A 415 21.32 8.39 -8.25
N VAL A 416 21.56 9.10 -9.35
CA VAL A 416 22.01 10.51 -9.29
C VAL A 416 20.91 11.44 -8.78
N LEU A 417 19.65 11.19 -9.12
CA LEU A 417 18.53 11.92 -8.51
C LEU A 417 18.47 11.69 -6.99
N GLU A 418 18.80 10.49 -6.48
CA GLU A 418 18.90 10.25 -5.03
C GLU A 418 19.91 11.20 -4.35
N VAL A 419 21.05 11.45 -5.00
CA VAL A 419 22.09 12.38 -4.53
C VAL A 419 21.61 13.83 -4.61
N ILE A 420 20.99 14.23 -5.73
CA ILE A 420 20.48 15.59 -5.93
C ILE A 420 19.32 15.92 -4.96
N GLU A 421 18.39 14.99 -4.74
CA GLU A 421 17.31 15.11 -3.75
C GLU A 421 17.88 15.37 -2.35
N VAL A 422 18.87 14.58 -1.93
CA VAL A 422 19.46 14.69 -0.58
C VAL A 422 20.34 15.93 -0.41
N ALA A 423 21.06 16.34 -1.46
CA ALA A 423 21.90 17.54 -1.43
C ALA A 423 21.08 18.84 -1.45
N CYS A 424 19.91 18.86 -2.11
CA CYS A 424 19.06 20.04 -2.22
C CYS A 424 17.97 20.12 -1.14
N GLN A 425 17.62 19.00 -0.50
CA GLN A 425 16.60 18.93 0.56
C GLN A 425 15.25 19.50 0.06
N ASP A 426 14.78 20.61 0.65
CA ASP A 426 13.57 21.34 0.25
C ASP A 426 13.86 22.68 -0.46
N ASP A 427 15.08 22.92 -0.93
CA ASP A 427 15.41 23.98 -1.89
C ASP A 427 15.09 23.52 -3.33
N GLY A 428 13.91 23.88 -3.80
CA GLY A 428 13.45 23.61 -5.17
C GLY A 428 14.25 24.33 -6.26
N GLU A 429 14.86 25.49 -5.97
CA GLU A 429 15.64 26.25 -6.94
C GLU A 429 17.01 25.59 -7.16
N ARG A 430 17.69 25.20 -6.07
CA ARG A 430 18.94 24.41 -6.15
C ARG A 430 18.70 23.04 -6.81
N TYR A 431 17.57 22.38 -6.49
CA TYR A 431 17.18 21.13 -7.14
C TYR A 431 17.01 21.30 -8.66
N ALA A 432 16.28 22.33 -9.10
CA ALA A 432 16.09 22.64 -10.51
C ALA A 432 17.40 22.93 -11.26
N ARG A 433 18.30 23.73 -10.67
CA ARG A 433 19.62 24.01 -11.27
C ARG A 433 20.45 22.73 -11.41
N ARG A 434 20.57 21.93 -10.35
CA ARG A 434 21.32 20.66 -10.34
C ARG A 434 20.73 19.60 -11.27
N LEU A 435 19.41 19.55 -11.43
CA LEU A 435 18.74 18.68 -12.41
C LEU A 435 19.15 19.03 -13.85
N ARG A 436 19.20 20.33 -14.21
CA ARG A 436 19.66 20.76 -15.53
C ARG A 436 21.15 20.47 -15.74
N GLU A 437 22.00 20.79 -14.76
CA GLU A 437 23.45 20.49 -14.79
C GLU A 437 23.70 18.99 -15.05
N PHE A 438 22.95 18.12 -14.36
CA PHE A 438 23.01 16.66 -14.53
C PHE A 438 22.55 16.19 -15.92
N LEU A 439 21.40 16.69 -16.41
CA LEU A 439 20.87 16.28 -17.71
C LEU A 439 21.76 16.74 -18.86
N CYS A 440 22.26 17.99 -18.84
CA CYS A 440 23.24 18.47 -19.81
C CYS A 440 24.57 17.70 -19.79
N ALA A 441 24.92 17.03 -18.68
CA ALA A 441 26.13 16.21 -18.56
C ALA A 441 25.93 14.72 -18.92
N THR A 442 24.70 14.29 -19.21
CA THR A 442 24.35 12.88 -19.51
C THR A 442 23.60 12.67 -20.84
N GLU A 443 22.99 13.74 -21.36
CA GLU A 443 22.40 13.86 -22.70
C GLU A 443 23.37 14.66 -23.58
N ASP A 444 24.30 13.99 -24.28
CA ASP A 444 25.34 14.63 -25.11
C ASP A 444 24.75 15.68 -26.08
N GLU A 445 25.43 16.80 -26.36
CA GLU A 445 24.89 17.86 -27.24
C GLU A 445 24.52 17.37 -28.67
N THR A 446 25.18 16.31 -29.15
CA THR A 446 24.87 15.63 -30.42
C THR A 446 23.57 14.81 -30.39
N SER A 447 22.96 14.63 -29.21
CA SER A 447 21.70 13.90 -28.97
C SER A 447 20.46 14.64 -29.48
N ALA A 448 20.56 15.89 -29.96
CA ALA A 448 19.44 16.57 -30.62
C ALA A 448 19.03 15.93 -31.98
N GLY A 449 19.68 14.84 -32.39
CA GLY A 449 19.32 14.05 -33.58
C GLY A 449 18.32 12.91 -33.33
N SER A 450 17.91 12.24 -34.41
CA SER A 450 16.86 11.20 -34.48
C SER A 450 17.16 9.87 -33.76
N GLY A 451 18.11 9.83 -32.82
CA GLY A 451 18.55 8.61 -32.12
C GLY A 451 18.62 8.72 -30.60
N ALA A 452 18.18 9.83 -30.01
CA ALA A 452 18.23 10.02 -28.56
C ALA A 452 16.95 9.53 -27.86
N HIS A 453 17.15 8.91 -26.70
CA HIS A 453 16.10 8.29 -25.90
C HIS A 453 15.80 9.13 -24.65
N VAL A 454 14.53 9.23 -24.27
CA VAL A 454 14.09 9.84 -23.01
C VAL A 454 14.43 8.90 -21.86
N LEU A 455 14.98 9.44 -20.77
CA LEU A 455 15.21 8.70 -19.52
C LEU A 455 13.89 8.61 -18.74
N GLU A 456 13.01 7.69 -19.15
CA GLU A 456 11.64 7.52 -18.63
C GLU A 456 11.56 7.56 -17.10
N LYS A 457 12.48 6.88 -16.41
CA LYS A 457 12.50 6.82 -14.94
C LYS A 457 12.93 8.14 -14.28
N VAL A 458 13.71 8.97 -14.97
CA VAL A 458 14.00 10.35 -14.53
C VAL A 458 12.74 11.20 -14.64
N VAL A 459 11.98 11.09 -15.73
CA VAL A 459 10.70 11.80 -15.90
C VAL A 459 9.71 11.41 -14.81
N GLU A 460 9.58 10.10 -14.52
CA GLU A 460 8.73 9.58 -13.44
C GLU A 460 9.11 10.19 -12.07
N ILE A 461 10.39 10.05 -11.65
CA ILE A 461 10.86 10.51 -10.34
C ILE A 461 10.72 12.03 -10.19
N VAL A 462 11.12 12.82 -11.19
CA VAL A 462 11.06 14.30 -11.13
C VAL A 462 9.61 14.79 -11.04
N LEU A 463 8.72 14.29 -11.89
CA LEU A 463 7.31 14.71 -11.86
C LEU A 463 6.61 14.27 -10.57
N LEU A 464 6.93 13.07 -10.05
CA LEU A 464 6.42 12.61 -8.77
C LEU A 464 6.93 13.46 -7.59
N ARG A 465 8.22 13.81 -7.54
CA ARG A 465 8.79 14.70 -6.51
C ARG A 465 8.15 16.08 -6.56
N VAL A 466 7.99 16.70 -7.74
CA VAL A 466 7.35 18.03 -7.86
C VAL A 466 5.89 18.01 -7.41
N ARG A 467 5.12 16.98 -7.79
CA ARG A 467 3.70 16.81 -7.38
C ARG A 467 3.52 16.54 -5.88
N THR A 468 4.40 15.73 -5.28
CA THR A 468 4.32 15.34 -3.85
C THR A 468 4.98 16.34 -2.91
N ALA A 469 5.88 17.20 -3.41
CA ALA A 469 6.56 18.22 -2.60
C ALA A 469 5.60 19.30 -2.07
N GLN A 470 6.03 19.93 -0.97
CA GLN A 470 5.35 21.09 -0.39
C GLN A 470 5.31 22.27 -1.38
N GLN A 471 4.30 23.14 -1.22
CA GLN A 471 4.07 24.28 -2.11
C GLN A 471 5.30 25.19 -2.31
N PRO A 472 6.13 25.53 -1.30
CA PRO A 472 7.31 26.38 -1.51
C PRO A 472 8.33 25.77 -2.46
N PHE A 473 8.73 24.50 -2.24
CA PHE A 473 9.63 23.76 -3.14
C PHE A 473 9.05 23.66 -4.55
N ARG A 474 7.75 23.35 -4.67
CA ARG A 474 7.08 23.20 -5.96
C ARG A 474 7.13 24.49 -6.77
N VAL A 475 6.82 25.62 -6.14
CA VAL A 475 6.80 26.93 -6.81
C VAL A 475 8.21 27.37 -7.23
N SER A 476 9.24 27.22 -6.38
CA SER A 476 10.61 27.59 -6.76
C SER A 476 11.20 26.68 -7.83
N CYS A 477 11.00 25.36 -7.72
CA CYS A 477 11.45 24.39 -8.71
C CYS A 477 10.81 24.62 -10.09
N VAL A 478 9.48 24.76 -10.15
CA VAL A 478 8.77 25.04 -11.41
C VAL A 478 9.20 26.36 -12.02
N LYS A 479 9.35 27.43 -11.21
CA LYS A 479 9.79 28.74 -11.73
C LYS A 479 11.20 28.72 -12.32
N GLU A 480 12.12 28.01 -11.69
CA GLU A 480 13.50 27.89 -12.17
C GLU A 480 13.60 26.98 -13.41
N LEU A 481 12.83 25.89 -13.47
CA LEU A 481 12.76 25.04 -14.67
C LEU A 481 12.08 25.78 -15.84
N LEU A 482 10.85 26.29 -15.68
CA LEU A 482 10.13 26.98 -16.75
C LEU A 482 10.77 28.33 -17.13
N GLY A 483 11.40 29.02 -16.19
CA GLY A 483 12.19 30.22 -16.46
C GLY A 483 13.32 29.94 -17.45
N SER A 484 13.98 28.78 -17.32
CA SER A 484 15.10 28.41 -18.18
C SER A 484 14.75 28.21 -19.66
N LEU A 485 13.48 27.94 -20.01
CA LEU A 485 13.02 27.75 -21.41
C LEU A 485 13.44 28.86 -22.38
N HIS A 486 13.64 30.08 -21.86
CA HIS A 486 13.97 31.28 -22.62
C HIS A 486 15.45 31.37 -23.06
N THR A 487 16.33 30.41 -22.72
CA THR A 487 17.71 30.39 -23.23
C THR A 487 17.74 29.88 -24.67
N ASP A 488 18.55 30.44 -25.57
CA ASP A 488 18.61 30.00 -26.98
C ASP A 488 19.16 28.56 -27.18
N SER A 489 19.67 27.93 -26.12
CA SER A 489 20.15 26.55 -26.14
C SER A 489 19.02 25.53 -26.35
N LEU A 490 19.34 24.47 -27.11
CA LEU A 490 18.56 23.24 -27.13
C LEU A 490 18.80 22.45 -25.84
N TYR A 491 17.77 21.79 -25.34
CA TYR A 491 17.87 20.85 -24.22
C TYR A 491 17.92 19.41 -24.72
N GLY A 492 18.49 18.50 -23.92
CA GLY A 492 18.33 17.07 -24.12
C GLY A 492 16.86 16.62 -24.05
N PRO A 493 16.54 15.44 -24.61
CA PRO A 493 15.16 14.98 -24.79
C PRO A 493 14.41 14.81 -23.47
N THR A 494 15.06 14.35 -22.41
CA THR A 494 14.45 14.14 -21.09
C THR A 494 14.07 15.48 -20.46
N LEU A 495 14.96 16.47 -20.49
CA LEU A 495 14.67 17.80 -19.95
C LEU A 495 13.49 18.46 -20.70
N MET A 496 13.42 18.34 -22.02
CA MET A 496 12.30 18.90 -22.79
C MET A 496 10.95 18.25 -22.44
N VAL A 497 10.91 16.92 -22.23
CA VAL A 497 9.67 16.23 -21.80
C VAL A 497 9.25 16.64 -20.38
N ILE A 498 10.21 16.80 -19.46
CA ILE A 498 9.94 17.32 -18.10
C ILE A 498 9.37 18.74 -18.18
N LEU A 499 9.96 19.63 -18.98
CA LEU A 499 9.50 21.00 -19.15
C LEU A 499 8.09 21.07 -19.76
N ALA A 500 7.79 20.27 -20.79
CA ALA A 500 6.46 20.20 -21.39
C ALA A 500 5.40 19.68 -20.39
N ALA A 501 5.71 18.64 -19.61
CA ALA A 501 4.80 18.12 -18.60
C ALA A 501 4.56 19.13 -17.45
N LEU A 502 5.61 19.79 -16.95
CA LEU A 502 5.49 20.81 -15.91
C LEU A 502 4.77 22.07 -16.39
N ALA A 503 4.97 22.51 -17.64
CA ALA A 503 4.26 23.66 -18.18
C ALA A 503 2.77 23.35 -18.42
N CYS A 504 2.42 22.13 -18.84
CA CYS A 504 1.03 21.68 -18.95
C CYS A 504 0.27 21.77 -17.61
N GLU A 505 0.94 21.41 -16.50
CA GLU A 505 0.34 21.33 -15.17
C GLU A 505 0.44 22.64 -14.37
N TYR A 506 1.48 23.47 -14.61
CA TYR A 506 1.86 24.61 -13.77
C TYR A 506 2.21 25.92 -14.53
N ALA A 507 1.84 26.11 -15.81
CA ALA A 507 2.11 27.37 -16.53
C ALA A 507 1.64 28.62 -15.76
N SER A 508 0.48 28.58 -15.10
CA SER A 508 -0.07 29.67 -14.28
C SER A 508 0.74 29.99 -13.00
N VAL A 509 1.73 29.16 -12.64
CA VAL A 509 2.67 29.36 -11.53
C VAL A 509 3.98 30.01 -12.02
N SER A 510 4.20 30.09 -13.34
CA SER A 510 5.37 30.74 -13.95
C SER A 510 5.49 32.22 -13.56
N SER A 511 6.72 32.74 -13.55
CA SER A 511 6.97 34.20 -13.50
C SER A 511 6.95 34.85 -14.89
N ALA A 512 6.90 34.07 -15.97
CA ALA A 512 6.87 34.51 -17.36
C ALA A 512 5.47 34.29 -17.99
N PRO A 513 5.02 35.17 -18.90
CA PRO A 513 3.69 35.07 -19.50
C PRO A 513 3.53 33.82 -20.38
N SER A 514 2.29 33.31 -20.47
CA SER A 514 1.90 32.15 -21.28
C SER A 514 2.41 32.24 -22.74
N GLU A 515 2.37 33.45 -23.31
CA GLU A 515 2.82 33.74 -24.68
C GLU A 515 4.32 33.51 -24.88
N SER A 516 5.19 33.92 -23.94
CA SER A 516 6.65 33.72 -24.10
C SER A 516 7.06 32.26 -23.90
N LEU A 517 6.33 31.52 -23.06
CA LEU A 517 6.48 30.07 -22.93
C LEU A 517 6.11 29.35 -24.24
N LEU A 518 5.02 29.76 -24.91
CA LEU A 518 4.64 29.22 -26.22
C LEU A 518 5.71 29.49 -27.28
N SER A 519 6.18 30.74 -27.43
CA SER A 519 7.25 31.09 -28.38
C SER A 519 8.54 30.29 -28.12
N ALA A 520 8.96 30.18 -26.86
CA ALA A 520 10.16 29.44 -26.48
C ALA A 520 10.07 27.93 -26.78
N MET A 521 8.89 27.31 -26.60
CA MET A 521 8.66 25.92 -26.98
C MET A 521 8.54 25.74 -28.50
N ALA A 522 7.84 26.65 -29.19
CA ALA A 522 7.62 26.57 -30.63
C ALA A 522 8.92 26.68 -31.45
N GLY A 523 9.81 27.62 -31.08
CA GLY A 523 11.10 27.81 -31.76
C GLY A 523 12.02 26.58 -31.67
N LYS A 524 11.86 25.74 -30.64
CA LYS A 524 12.66 24.52 -30.42
C LYS A 524 11.97 23.25 -30.93
N LEU A 525 10.74 23.33 -31.39
CA LEU A 525 9.92 22.16 -31.73
C LEU A 525 10.50 21.36 -32.92
N SER A 526 11.08 22.04 -33.91
CA SER A 526 11.59 21.41 -35.13
C SER A 526 12.89 20.60 -34.98
N SER A 527 13.60 20.75 -33.85
CA SER A 527 14.82 20.00 -33.53
C SER A 527 14.58 18.68 -32.78
N TYR A 528 13.35 18.39 -32.34
CA TYR A 528 13.06 17.19 -31.56
C TYR A 528 12.47 16.04 -32.39
N SER A 529 12.50 14.82 -31.84
CA SER A 529 11.83 13.65 -32.39
C SER A 529 10.30 13.77 -32.28
N ALA A 530 9.58 13.02 -33.11
CA ALA A 530 8.12 13.07 -33.22
C ALA A 530 7.40 12.90 -31.86
N SER A 531 7.90 12.03 -31.00
CA SER A 531 7.38 11.79 -29.66
C SER A 531 7.40 13.02 -28.75
N ILE A 532 8.55 13.69 -28.70
CA ILE A 532 8.76 14.91 -27.91
C ILE A 532 7.96 16.06 -28.53
N GLN A 533 7.87 16.11 -29.87
CA GLN A 533 7.00 17.06 -30.58
C GLN A 533 5.53 16.89 -30.19
N ASP A 534 5.02 15.66 -30.03
CA ASP A 534 3.62 15.45 -29.61
C ASP A 534 3.39 15.94 -28.17
N ALA A 535 4.28 15.62 -27.24
CA ALA A 535 4.21 16.10 -25.86
C ALA A 535 4.30 17.65 -25.78
N CYS A 536 5.17 18.26 -26.57
CA CYS A 536 5.28 19.72 -26.66
C CYS A 536 4.01 20.34 -27.28
N LEU A 537 3.47 19.78 -28.37
CA LEU A 537 2.24 20.27 -29.00
C LEU A 537 1.03 20.14 -28.06
N LEU A 538 0.88 19.02 -27.33
CA LEU A 538 -0.17 18.85 -26.32
C LEU A 538 -0.08 19.92 -25.22
N CYS A 539 1.12 20.17 -24.71
CA CYS A 539 1.38 21.25 -23.76
C CYS A 539 1.03 22.62 -24.35
N MET A 540 1.43 22.90 -25.60
CA MET A 540 1.10 24.15 -26.30
C MET A 540 -0.41 24.33 -26.51
N ILE A 541 -1.18 23.27 -26.84
CA ILE A 541 -2.65 23.33 -26.88
C ILE A 541 -3.21 23.70 -25.50
N ARG A 542 -2.67 23.15 -24.42
CA ARG A 542 -3.11 23.52 -23.06
C ARG A 542 -2.80 24.99 -22.76
N ILE A 543 -1.57 25.45 -22.99
CA ILE A 543 -1.15 26.82 -22.64
C ILE A 543 -1.90 27.86 -23.45
N ALA A 544 -2.27 27.57 -24.71
CA ALA A 544 -3.07 28.46 -25.54
C ALA A 544 -4.44 28.83 -24.92
N GLY A 545 -5.00 28.01 -24.02
CA GLY A 545 -6.21 28.36 -23.26
C GLY A 545 -6.03 29.47 -22.21
N ASP A 546 -4.79 29.73 -21.80
CA ASP A 546 -4.37 30.75 -20.81
C ASP A 546 -3.64 31.94 -21.47
N CYS A 547 -3.79 32.10 -22.78
CA CYS A 547 -3.33 33.27 -23.55
C CYS A 547 -4.51 34.18 -23.91
N ASP A 548 -4.25 35.48 -24.06
CA ASP A 548 -5.21 36.45 -24.62
C ASP A 548 -5.04 36.62 -26.15
N GLY A 549 -3.86 36.28 -26.69
CA GLY A 549 -3.60 36.21 -28.13
C GLY A 549 -2.54 35.16 -28.49
N MET A 550 -2.53 34.71 -29.75
CA MET A 550 -1.52 33.78 -30.27
C MET A 550 -0.36 34.53 -30.94
N PRO A 551 0.90 34.32 -30.50
CA PRO A 551 2.08 34.86 -31.17
C PRO A 551 2.23 34.33 -32.61
N SER A 552 2.63 35.19 -33.55
CA SER A 552 2.71 34.85 -34.97
C SER A 552 3.82 33.84 -35.28
N ASP A 553 4.95 33.95 -34.59
CA ASP A 553 6.09 33.04 -34.65
C ASP A 553 5.72 31.62 -34.23
N VAL A 554 4.80 31.45 -33.26
CA VAL A 554 4.30 30.13 -32.84
C VAL A 554 3.55 29.46 -34.00
N LEU A 555 2.68 30.20 -34.69
CA LEU A 555 1.94 29.70 -35.85
C LEU A 555 2.85 29.41 -37.05
N GLU A 556 3.88 30.22 -37.29
CA GLU A 556 4.87 29.98 -38.35
C GLU A 556 5.70 28.71 -38.08
N ASN A 557 6.19 28.53 -36.85
CA ASN A 557 6.95 27.33 -36.46
C ASN A 557 6.11 26.04 -36.56
N VAL A 558 4.85 26.06 -36.10
CA VAL A 558 3.97 24.88 -36.21
C VAL A 558 3.59 24.58 -37.66
N ARG A 559 3.43 25.59 -38.53
CA ARG A 559 3.22 25.39 -39.98
C ARG A 559 4.46 24.82 -40.68
N SER A 560 5.66 25.32 -40.34
CA SER A 560 6.93 24.76 -40.82
C SER A 560 7.11 23.29 -40.44
N LEU A 561 6.68 22.90 -39.22
CA LEU A 561 6.66 21.49 -38.82
C LEU A 561 5.58 20.68 -39.57
N LEU A 562 4.36 21.21 -39.75
CA LEU A 562 3.27 20.56 -40.48
C LEU A 562 3.70 20.12 -41.89
N GLU A 563 4.46 20.94 -42.61
CA GLU A 563 5.00 20.56 -43.93
C GLU A 563 5.98 19.39 -43.85
N ARG A 564 6.84 19.34 -42.82
CA ARG A 564 7.97 18.40 -42.72
C ARG A 564 7.67 17.11 -41.98
N ALA A 565 6.65 17.08 -41.12
CA ALA A 565 6.42 15.99 -40.17
C ALA A 565 5.68 14.76 -40.72
N GLY A 566 5.73 13.66 -39.96
CA GLY A 566 4.99 12.42 -40.22
C GLY A 566 3.48 12.54 -39.94
N ARG A 567 2.68 11.56 -40.41
CA ARG A 567 1.20 11.60 -40.40
C ARG A 567 0.59 11.92 -39.02
N HIS A 568 1.13 11.36 -37.95
CA HIS A 568 0.63 11.58 -36.58
C HIS A 568 0.84 13.04 -36.14
N ILE A 569 2.07 13.53 -36.20
CA ILE A 569 2.43 14.91 -35.82
C ILE A 569 1.75 15.95 -36.73
N ARG A 570 1.57 15.67 -38.03
CA ARG A 570 0.73 16.52 -38.90
C ARG A 570 -0.70 16.68 -38.37
N ARG A 571 -1.31 15.61 -37.85
CA ARG A 571 -2.64 15.67 -37.22
C ARG A 571 -2.62 16.52 -35.94
N ARG A 572 -1.56 16.42 -35.12
CA ARG A 572 -1.41 17.23 -33.90
C ARG A 572 -1.12 18.71 -34.19
N CYS A 573 -0.28 19.02 -35.18
CA CYS A 573 -0.07 20.39 -35.68
C CYS A 573 -1.37 21.01 -36.21
N GLN A 574 -2.16 20.26 -36.98
CA GLN A 574 -3.48 20.74 -37.41
C GLN A 574 -4.43 20.94 -36.22
N GLN A 575 -4.47 19.99 -35.28
CA GLN A 575 -5.26 20.11 -34.04
C GLN A 575 -4.88 21.34 -33.20
N PHE A 576 -3.59 21.70 -33.16
CA PHE A 576 -3.15 22.95 -32.54
C PHE A 576 -3.66 24.17 -33.30
N ILE A 577 -3.47 24.24 -34.62
CA ILE A 577 -3.91 25.36 -35.46
C ILE A 577 -5.45 25.55 -35.40
N ASP A 578 -6.21 24.45 -35.39
CA ASP A 578 -7.68 24.49 -35.32
C ASP A 578 -8.19 24.97 -33.95
N LEU A 579 -7.45 24.70 -32.86
CA LEU A 579 -7.87 24.99 -31.48
C LEU A 579 -7.23 26.25 -30.89
N SER A 580 -6.11 26.76 -31.41
CA SER A 580 -5.38 27.90 -30.83
C SER A 580 -6.17 29.21 -30.85
N GLU A 581 -7.16 29.35 -31.74
CA GLU A 581 -8.11 30.47 -31.72
C GLU A 581 -9.33 30.20 -30.81
N GLN A 582 -9.55 28.93 -30.43
CA GLN A 582 -10.75 28.43 -29.73
C GLN A 582 -10.51 28.25 -28.21
N HIS A 583 -10.00 29.29 -27.55
CA HIS A 583 -9.75 29.38 -26.10
C HIS A 583 -10.89 28.78 -25.24
N GLU A 584 -12.15 29.09 -25.57
CA GLU A 584 -13.35 28.58 -24.88
C GLU A 584 -13.63 27.08 -25.10
N VAL A 585 -13.04 26.44 -26.12
CA VAL A 585 -13.06 24.97 -26.26
C VAL A 585 -11.99 24.36 -25.37
N ILE A 586 -10.78 24.93 -25.37
CA ILE A 586 -9.65 24.45 -24.54
C ILE A 586 -10.01 24.48 -23.05
N ARG A 587 -10.60 25.58 -22.55
CA ARG A 587 -11.07 25.69 -21.15
C ARG A 587 -12.05 24.56 -20.79
N ARG A 588 -13.07 24.32 -21.62
CA ARG A 588 -14.04 23.21 -21.47
C ARG A 588 -13.46 21.80 -21.67
N VAL A 589 -12.22 21.67 -22.14
CA VAL A 589 -11.47 20.40 -22.14
C VAL A 589 -10.70 20.25 -20.81
N ILE A 590 -10.09 21.33 -20.32
CA ILE A 590 -9.41 21.37 -19.02
C ILE A 590 -10.40 21.09 -17.88
N ASP A 591 -11.55 21.76 -17.87
CA ASP A 591 -12.63 21.59 -16.87
C ASP A 591 -13.21 20.16 -16.81
N LYS A 592 -12.95 19.34 -17.83
CA LYS A 592 -13.41 17.95 -17.96
C LYS A 592 -12.32 16.90 -17.75
N ALA A 593 -11.06 17.31 -17.64
CA ALA A 593 -9.96 16.38 -17.40
C ALA A 593 -10.00 15.88 -15.95
N GLN A 594 -9.61 14.61 -15.73
CA GLN A 594 -9.58 14.03 -14.38
C GLN A 594 -8.45 14.64 -13.51
N SER A 595 -7.40 15.16 -14.14
CA SER A 595 -6.40 16.01 -13.51
C SER A 595 -5.78 16.96 -14.54
N SER A 596 -4.91 17.87 -14.09
CA SER A 596 -4.09 18.74 -14.94
C SER A 596 -2.87 18.03 -15.57
N SER A 597 -2.77 16.69 -15.47
CA SER A 597 -1.70 15.92 -16.10
C SER A 597 -1.85 15.86 -17.63
N LEU A 598 -0.71 15.77 -18.34
CA LEU A 598 -0.68 15.70 -19.80
C LEU A 598 -1.44 14.47 -20.37
N PRO A 599 -1.34 13.25 -19.79
CA PRO A 599 -2.19 12.11 -20.20
C PRO A 599 -3.69 12.36 -20.01
N ASP A 600 -4.13 12.91 -18.88
CA ASP A 600 -5.56 13.14 -18.61
C ASP A 600 -6.14 14.25 -19.50
N PHE A 601 -5.32 15.27 -19.79
CA PHE A 601 -5.63 16.30 -20.77
C PHE A 601 -5.77 15.72 -22.18
N LEU A 602 -4.87 14.82 -22.61
CA LEU A 602 -5.00 14.11 -23.88
C LEU A 602 -6.31 13.32 -23.95
N LEU A 603 -6.67 12.56 -22.92
CA LEU A 603 -7.91 11.78 -22.89
C LEU A 603 -9.16 12.67 -22.98
N SER A 604 -9.20 13.80 -22.27
CA SER A 604 -10.28 14.79 -22.36
C SER A 604 -10.36 15.43 -23.76
N LEU A 605 -9.21 15.77 -24.35
CA LEU A 605 -9.08 16.39 -25.67
C LEU A 605 -9.56 15.44 -26.78
N GLU A 606 -9.19 14.16 -26.71
CA GLU A 606 -9.63 13.15 -27.67
C GLU A 606 -11.12 12.85 -27.53
N ALA A 607 -11.65 12.75 -26.31
CA ALA A 607 -13.09 12.62 -26.05
C ALA A 607 -13.90 13.80 -26.62
N HIS A 608 -13.39 15.03 -26.51
CA HIS A 608 -14.02 16.21 -27.11
C HIS A 608 -14.04 16.12 -28.65
N SER A 609 -12.94 15.66 -29.26
CA SER A 609 -12.82 15.53 -30.73
C SER A 609 -13.80 14.53 -31.36
N GLY A 610 -14.38 13.62 -30.57
CA GLY A 610 -15.40 12.68 -31.01
C GLY A 610 -16.83 13.23 -31.10
N THR A 611 -17.09 14.47 -30.67
CA THR A 611 -18.46 15.00 -30.50
C THR A 611 -18.81 16.07 -31.55
N PRO A 612 -19.69 15.79 -32.53
CA PRO A 612 -20.10 16.77 -33.54
C PRO A 612 -21.05 17.84 -32.96
N LEU A 613 -20.74 19.12 -33.20
CA LEU A 613 -21.53 20.26 -32.73
C LEU A 613 -22.80 20.50 -33.58
N PRO A 614 -23.97 20.79 -32.96
CA PRO A 614 -25.19 21.14 -33.68
C PRO A 614 -25.20 22.64 -34.07
N THR A 615 -25.49 22.93 -35.34
CA THR A 615 -25.62 24.31 -35.86
C THR A 615 -27.06 24.81 -35.79
N SER A 616 -27.26 26.11 -35.48
CA SER A 616 -28.58 26.74 -35.36
C SER A 616 -29.05 27.40 -36.66
N PRO A 617 -30.38 27.55 -36.88
CA PRO A 617 -30.93 28.06 -38.15
C PRO A 617 -31.33 29.54 -38.10
N LEU A 618 -31.25 30.21 -39.26
CA LEU A 618 -31.86 31.53 -39.54
C LEU A 618 -32.63 31.51 -40.89
N PRO A 619 -33.58 32.43 -41.13
CA PRO A 619 -34.81 32.11 -41.89
C PRO A 619 -34.78 32.44 -43.39
N ARG A 620 -35.80 31.93 -44.12
CA ARG A 620 -36.08 32.22 -45.54
C ARG A 620 -37.39 32.97 -45.74
N SER A 621 -37.44 33.77 -46.80
CA SER A 621 -38.65 34.39 -47.38
C SER A 621 -39.13 33.64 -48.66
N PRO A 622 -40.37 33.89 -49.16
CA PRO A 622 -41.08 32.95 -50.05
C PRO A 622 -40.91 33.19 -51.57
N PRO A 623 -41.41 32.29 -52.46
CA PRO A 623 -40.89 32.12 -53.83
C PRO A 623 -41.85 32.51 -54.97
N THR A 624 -41.34 32.47 -56.22
CA THR A 624 -42.13 32.49 -57.47
C THR A 624 -41.64 31.44 -58.48
N GLN A 625 -42.51 31.07 -59.44
CA GLN A 625 -42.34 29.93 -60.35
C GLN A 625 -42.07 30.36 -61.80
N ARG A 626 -41.32 29.58 -62.61
CA ARG A 626 -41.86 28.77 -63.76
C ARG A 626 -40.82 28.26 -64.78
N GLN A 627 -41.19 27.12 -65.38
CA GLN A 627 -40.83 26.62 -66.73
C GLN A 627 -39.39 26.14 -67.00
N SER A 628 -39.26 25.34 -68.07
CA SER A 628 -38.12 24.47 -68.38
C SER A 628 -38.10 24.10 -69.87
N LEU A 629 -36.92 23.95 -70.47
CA LEU A 629 -36.67 23.19 -71.70
C LEU A 629 -35.18 22.77 -71.80
N ARG A 630 -34.96 21.60 -72.43
CA ARG A 630 -33.72 20.83 -72.73
C ARG A 630 -32.55 21.66 -73.36
N SER A 631 -31.27 21.26 -73.44
CA SER A 631 -30.36 20.19 -72.90
C SER A 631 -28.98 20.33 -73.64
N PRO A 632 -27.89 19.54 -73.42
CA PRO A 632 -27.58 18.50 -72.41
C PRO A 632 -26.21 18.69 -71.67
N ASP A 633 -25.88 17.74 -70.78
CA ASP A 633 -24.54 17.32 -70.31
C ASP A 633 -23.58 18.31 -69.60
N PRO A 634 -22.59 17.81 -68.81
CA PRO A 634 -22.62 16.63 -67.93
C PRO A 634 -22.22 16.99 -66.48
N SER A 635 -22.92 16.46 -65.46
CA SER A 635 -22.52 16.67 -64.06
C SER A 635 -22.89 15.54 -63.11
N SER A 636 -22.29 15.57 -61.92
CA SER A 636 -22.23 14.48 -60.96
C SER A 636 -23.40 14.39 -59.98
N SER A 637 -23.56 13.21 -59.39
CA SER A 637 -23.97 12.98 -57.99
C SER A 637 -25.30 13.56 -57.47
N GLN A 638 -26.24 12.67 -57.15
CA GLN A 638 -26.90 12.53 -55.83
C GLN A 638 -27.73 11.22 -55.84
N SER A 639 -27.87 10.46 -54.75
CA SER A 639 -28.67 10.73 -53.54
C SER A 639 -30.15 10.96 -53.88
N LEU A 640 -31.15 10.29 -53.28
CA LEU A 640 -31.20 9.70 -51.94
C LEU A 640 -32.21 8.53 -51.83
N ALA A 641 -32.06 7.74 -50.76
CA ALA A 641 -33.09 7.02 -50.00
C ALA A 641 -33.94 5.88 -50.62
N ALA A 642 -33.92 4.75 -49.89
CA ALA A 642 -35.07 3.93 -49.51
C ALA A 642 -35.96 3.29 -50.60
N SER A 643 -35.63 2.05 -50.98
CA SER A 643 -36.67 1.03 -51.15
C SER A 643 -36.26 -0.35 -50.62
N LYS A 644 -37.26 -1.03 -50.07
CA LYS A 644 -37.27 -2.43 -49.63
C LYS A 644 -37.10 -3.37 -50.83
N LEU A 645 -36.51 -4.55 -50.61
CA LEU A 645 -36.94 -5.92 -50.99
C LEU A 645 -35.71 -6.85 -51.08
N ARG A 646 -35.58 -7.80 -50.14
CA ARG A 646 -35.88 -9.25 -50.31
C ARG A 646 -34.98 -9.98 -51.32
N TYR A 647 -34.08 -10.81 -50.79
CA TYR A 647 -33.33 -11.84 -51.51
C TYR A 647 -34.22 -13.03 -51.93
N ALA A 648 -33.81 -13.71 -52.98
CA ALA A 648 -34.06 -15.13 -53.21
C ALA A 648 -32.73 -15.89 -53.10
N ALA A 649 -32.76 -17.14 -52.64
CA ALA A 649 -31.59 -18.00 -52.50
C ALA A 649 -31.49 -19.02 -53.66
N TYR A 650 -30.27 -19.43 -54.00
CA TYR A 650 -30.00 -20.52 -54.96
C TYR A 650 -29.60 -21.81 -54.24
N GLU A 651 -29.79 -22.94 -54.92
CA GLU A 651 -29.68 -24.29 -54.35
C GLU A 651 -28.24 -24.85 -54.28
N PRO A 652 -27.94 -25.78 -53.35
CA PRO A 652 -26.63 -26.41 -53.22
C PRO A 652 -26.42 -27.62 -54.16
N PRO A 653 -25.21 -27.81 -54.75
CA PRO A 653 -24.87 -29.00 -55.54
C PRO A 653 -24.72 -30.32 -54.74
N PRO A 654 -24.71 -31.50 -55.43
CA PRO A 654 -24.94 -32.82 -54.81
C PRO A 654 -23.69 -33.60 -54.34
N VAL A 655 -23.88 -34.85 -53.90
CA VAL A 655 -22.94 -35.67 -53.11
C VAL A 655 -22.63 -37.04 -53.76
N ALA A 656 -21.47 -37.63 -53.41
CA ALA A 656 -21.00 -39.02 -53.67
C ALA A 656 -20.42 -39.30 -55.09
N PRO A 657 -19.57 -40.35 -55.29
CA PRO A 657 -19.25 -41.48 -54.40
C PRO A 657 -17.75 -41.70 -54.03
N ARG A 658 -17.46 -42.81 -53.31
CA ARG A 658 -16.14 -43.25 -52.78
C ARG A 658 -15.46 -44.28 -53.70
N LEU A 659 -14.15 -44.55 -53.55
CA LEU A 659 -13.57 -45.91 -53.38
C LEU A 659 -12.02 -46.02 -53.22
N ARG A 660 -11.60 -46.81 -52.21
CA ARG A 660 -10.37 -47.66 -52.05
C ARG A 660 -8.94 -47.07 -51.83
N ARG A 661 -8.09 -47.95 -51.25
CA ARG A 661 -6.69 -47.82 -50.74
C ARG A 661 -5.74 -48.80 -51.48
N PRO A 662 -4.40 -48.75 -51.27
CA PRO A 662 -3.70 -49.63 -50.27
C PRO A 662 -2.89 -48.83 -49.20
N ARG A 663 -2.77 -49.23 -47.92
CA ARG A 663 -1.75 -50.12 -47.24
C ARG A 663 -0.28 -49.67 -47.43
N SER A 664 0.62 -49.65 -46.44
CA SER A 664 0.62 -49.89 -44.95
C SER A 664 1.99 -49.38 -44.38
N GLN A 665 2.29 -49.18 -43.08
CA GLN A 665 2.12 -49.98 -41.84
C GLN A 665 2.27 -49.11 -40.55
N GLN A 666 1.82 -49.63 -39.38
CA GLN A 666 2.26 -49.33 -37.98
C GLN A 666 2.17 -47.87 -37.43
N SER A 667 2.00 -47.55 -36.14
CA SER A 667 1.54 -48.23 -34.89
C SER A 667 1.61 -47.20 -33.73
N TYR A 668 0.92 -47.25 -32.58
CA TYR A 668 -0.36 -47.84 -32.08
C TYR A 668 -0.79 -46.96 -30.87
N ASN A 669 -2.09 -46.73 -30.57
CA ASN A 669 -2.59 -46.76 -29.15
C ASN A 669 -4.11 -46.63 -28.94
N THR A 670 -4.52 -46.95 -27.69
CA THR A 670 -5.76 -46.65 -26.94
C THR A 670 -7.13 -47.22 -27.37
N LEU A 671 -7.92 -47.57 -26.35
CA LEU A 671 -9.29 -48.10 -26.40
C LEU A 671 -10.34 -47.02 -26.05
N SER A 672 -11.63 -47.38 -26.14
CA SER A 672 -12.78 -46.58 -25.69
C SER A 672 -13.95 -47.50 -25.28
N THR A 673 -15.02 -46.89 -24.74
CA THR A 673 -16.43 -47.34 -24.51
C THR A 673 -16.85 -47.31 -23.03
N SER A 674 -18.01 -46.79 -22.55
CA SER A 674 -19.26 -46.17 -23.09
C SER A 674 -20.55 -47.03 -23.07
N SER A 675 -21.57 -46.59 -22.31
CA SER A 675 -23.03 -46.73 -22.59
C SER A 675 -23.86 -46.02 -21.49
N SER A 676 -25.07 -45.43 -21.62
CA SER A 676 -26.06 -45.16 -22.70
C SER A 676 -27.42 -45.89 -22.54
N ARG A 677 -28.53 -45.13 -22.37
CA ARG A 677 -29.98 -45.37 -22.74
C ARG A 677 -30.90 -44.47 -21.86
N SER A 678 -31.92 -43.70 -22.30
CA SER A 678 -33.04 -43.76 -23.30
C SER A 678 -34.40 -44.15 -22.65
N ALA A 679 -35.58 -43.61 -22.98
CA ALA A 679 -35.99 -42.51 -23.89
C ALA A 679 -37.51 -42.15 -23.77
N THR A 680 -37.93 -41.04 -24.43
CA THR A 680 -39.25 -40.73 -25.06
C THR A 680 -40.58 -40.83 -24.29
N TYR A 681 -41.33 -39.71 -24.26
CA TYR A 681 -42.46 -39.49 -25.18
C TYR A 681 -42.73 -37.97 -25.37
N SER A 682 -43.58 -37.58 -26.32
CA SER A 682 -44.01 -36.18 -26.59
C SER A 682 -45.45 -35.94 -26.07
N ASP A 683 -46.13 -34.79 -26.21
CA ASP A 683 -46.04 -33.56 -27.04
C ASP A 683 -46.67 -32.38 -26.22
N HIS A 684 -46.87 -31.10 -26.60
CA HIS A 684 -46.84 -30.36 -27.88
C HIS A 684 -46.62 -28.84 -27.64
N GLY A 685 -46.41 -28.03 -28.70
CA GLY A 685 -46.79 -26.60 -28.70
C GLY A 685 -45.78 -25.55 -29.21
N SER A 686 -46.06 -24.98 -30.40
CA SER A 686 -45.57 -23.69 -30.96
C SER A 686 -44.06 -23.47 -31.15
N VAL A 687 -43.64 -23.21 -32.40
CA VAL A 687 -42.23 -23.02 -32.80
C VAL A 687 -42.06 -21.77 -33.67
N VAL A 688 -40.90 -21.09 -33.51
CA VAL A 688 -40.00 -20.45 -34.51
C VAL A 688 -39.25 -19.30 -33.81
N GLY A 689 -37.91 -19.21 -33.83
CA GLY A 689 -36.87 -20.12 -34.34
C GLY A 689 -35.46 -19.51 -34.12
N SER A 690 -34.43 -20.33 -33.90
CA SER A 690 -33.05 -19.90 -33.61
C SER A 690 -32.14 -19.92 -34.86
N PRO A 691 -30.90 -19.36 -34.80
CA PRO A 691 -29.77 -20.26 -34.48
C PRO A 691 -28.57 -19.66 -33.68
N ARG A 692 -28.13 -20.43 -32.68
CA ARG A 692 -26.74 -20.90 -32.39
C ARG A 692 -25.52 -19.95 -32.50
N LEU A 693 -24.97 -19.65 -31.31
CA LEU A 693 -23.64 -20.08 -30.80
C LEU A 693 -22.46 -20.31 -31.77
N SER A 694 -21.40 -19.48 -31.63
CA SER A 694 -19.97 -19.85 -31.55
C SER A 694 -19.10 -18.58 -31.37
N ALA A 695 -17.90 -18.55 -30.77
CA ALA A 695 -17.21 -19.35 -29.75
C ALA A 695 -15.82 -18.69 -29.48
N GLU A 696 -15.22 -18.93 -28.31
CA GLU A 696 -13.79 -18.71 -27.97
C GLU A 696 -13.19 -17.27 -27.86
N ARG A 697 -12.25 -17.16 -26.89
CA ARG A 697 -11.16 -16.18 -26.72
C ARG A 697 -11.50 -14.71 -26.45
N ALA A 698 -11.53 -14.37 -25.16
CA ALA A 698 -10.77 -13.23 -24.64
C ALA A 698 -9.56 -13.80 -23.88
N ALA A 699 -8.38 -13.21 -24.07
CA ALA A 699 -7.16 -13.54 -23.35
C ALA A 699 -6.48 -12.22 -22.94
N ASP A 700 -5.88 -12.20 -21.74
CA ASP A 700 -5.03 -11.17 -21.14
C ASP A 700 -5.22 -9.74 -21.66
N ASP A 701 -6.05 -8.96 -20.96
CA ASP A 701 -6.17 -7.51 -21.20
C ASP A 701 -4.96 -6.77 -20.63
N VAL A 702 -4.04 -6.41 -21.52
CA VAL A 702 -2.76 -5.75 -21.20
C VAL A 702 -2.92 -4.22 -21.05
N LEU A 703 -4.12 -3.66 -21.26
CA LEU A 703 -4.35 -2.21 -21.33
C LEU A 703 -4.56 -1.50 -19.98
N SER A 704 -4.44 -2.19 -18.84
CA SER A 704 -4.57 -1.58 -17.50
C SER A 704 -3.31 -0.86 -16.98
N ARG A 705 -2.32 -0.59 -17.84
CA ARG A 705 -1.19 0.28 -17.52
C ARG A 705 -1.51 1.73 -17.87
N THR A 706 -1.34 2.64 -16.90
CA THR A 706 -1.29 4.08 -17.16
C THR A 706 -0.14 4.41 -18.09
N VAL A 707 -0.46 4.82 -19.32
CA VAL A 707 0.50 5.18 -20.37
C VAL A 707 1.26 6.44 -19.94
N THR A 708 2.58 6.33 -19.76
CA THR A 708 3.42 7.48 -19.43
C THR A 708 3.71 8.32 -20.68
N ALA A 709 4.28 9.52 -20.49
CA ALA A 709 4.80 10.31 -21.60
C ALA A 709 5.95 9.61 -22.37
N GLY A 710 6.61 8.60 -21.76
CA GLY A 710 7.59 7.72 -22.43
C GLY A 710 6.93 6.63 -23.27
N ASP A 711 5.86 6.00 -22.78
CA ASP A 711 5.13 4.98 -23.54
C ASP A 711 4.52 5.56 -24.83
N LEU A 712 3.95 6.78 -24.76
CA LEU A 712 3.52 7.54 -25.94
C LEU A 712 4.67 7.79 -26.93
N ALA A 713 5.90 7.95 -26.42
CA ALA A 713 7.06 8.24 -27.24
C ALA A 713 7.51 7.04 -28.10
N LEU A 714 7.35 5.83 -27.60
CA LEU A 714 7.73 4.60 -28.29
C LEU A 714 6.70 4.20 -29.36
N VAL A 715 5.41 4.30 -29.04
CA VAL A 715 4.31 3.87 -29.95
C VAL A 715 4.24 4.72 -31.23
N ALA A 716 4.74 5.95 -31.22
CA ALA A 716 4.80 6.83 -32.39
C ALA A 716 6.01 6.57 -33.32
N GLY A 717 6.97 5.72 -32.93
CA GLY A 717 8.30 5.65 -33.54
C GLY A 717 8.63 4.46 -34.46
N ASP A 718 7.84 3.38 -34.43
CA ASP A 718 8.20 2.11 -35.10
C ASP A 718 7.51 1.92 -36.48
N PRO A 719 8.26 1.83 -37.59
CA PRO A 719 7.69 1.56 -38.91
C PRO A 719 7.59 0.07 -39.28
N ASP A 720 8.24 -0.87 -38.57
CA ASP A 720 8.67 -2.16 -39.14
C ASP A 720 8.18 -3.43 -38.40
N LEU A 721 6.99 -3.39 -37.79
CA LEU A 721 6.32 -4.59 -37.24
C LEU A 721 5.13 -5.08 -38.09
N ARG A 722 5.47 -5.71 -39.23
CA ARG A 722 4.56 -6.60 -39.99
C ARG A 722 5.21 -7.93 -40.39
N GLY A 723 5.35 -8.84 -39.42
CA GLY A 723 5.64 -10.25 -39.68
C GLY A 723 6.49 -10.92 -38.59
N GLY A 724 6.35 -12.24 -38.46
CA GLY A 724 7.15 -13.07 -37.54
C GLY A 724 6.41 -13.45 -36.26
N VAL A 725 5.90 -14.69 -36.22
CA VAL A 725 5.52 -15.35 -34.97
C VAL A 725 6.65 -16.31 -34.62
N GLU A 726 7.33 -16.11 -33.49
CA GLU A 726 7.99 -17.22 -32.80
C GLU A 726 8.09 -16.99 -31.28
N LYS A 727 8.36 -18.06 -30.53
CA LYS A 727 8.13 -18.13 -29.09
C LYS A 727 9.43 -18.11 -28.30
N GLN A 728 9.42 -17.44 -27.15
CA GLN A 728 10.17 -17.88 -25.97
C GLN A 728 9.54 -17.34 -24.68
N SER A 729 9.79 -18.03 -23.56
CA SER A 729 8.97 -17.93 -22.35
C SER A 729 9.75 -17.42 -21.14
N ALA A 730 9.22 -16.37 -20.49
CA ALA A 730 9.64 -15.93 -19.15
C ALA A 730 8.40 -15.77 -18.25
N LYS A 731 8.55 -16.00 -16.94
CA LYS A 731 7.46 -15.91 -15.95
C LYS A 731 7.47 -14.53 -15.28
N PRO A 732 6.32 -13.86 -15.06
CA PRO A 732 6.26 -12.63 -14.27
C PRO A 732 6.43 -12.90 -12.78
N GLY A 733 7.13 -12.00 -12.09
CA GLY A 733 7.19 -11.91 -10.63
C GLY A 733 5.99 -11.14 -10.04
N LYS A 734 5.85 -11.15 -8.71
CA LYS A 734 4.79 -10.43 -8.00
C LYS A 734 5.04 -8.90 -7.99
N PRO A 735 4.01 -8.05 -8.05
CA PRO A 735 4.15 -6.61 -7.83
C PRO A 735 4.45 -6.28 -6.36
N LEU A 736 5.01 -5.09 -6.14
CA LEU A 736 5.36 -4.51 -4.83
C LEU A 736 4.25 -3.55 -4.35
N LEU A 737 4.20 -3.29 -3.05
CA LEU A 737 3.30 -2.31 -2.42
C LEU A 737 4.00 -0.93 -2.28
N PRO A 738 3.26 0.18 -2.39
CA PRO A 738 3.84 1.53 -2.27
C PRO A 738 4.18 1.92 -0.82
N LEU A 739 5.19 2.78 -0.66
CA LEU A 739 5.54 3.40 0.63
C LEU A 739 4.54 4.49 1.03
N VAL A 740 4.37 4.68 2.34
CA VAL A 740 3.61 5.80 2.93
C VAL A 740 4.55 6.66 3.78
N SER A 741 4.38 7.97 3.72
CA SER A 741 5.21 8.96 4.43
C SER A 741 4.97 8.96 5.94
N LEU A 742 6.03 9.26 6.70
CA LEU A 742 5.98 9.40 8.16
C LEU A 742 5.17 10.63 8.58
N GLN A 743 4.02 10.40 9.22
CA GLN A 743 3.35 11.35 10.09
C GLN A 743 3.12 10.73 11.48
N MET A 744 2.78 11.58 12.45
CA MET A 744 2.84 11.31 13.89
C MET A 744 2.20 9.97 14.31
N LEU A 745 2.89 9.23 15.19
CA LEU A 745 2.39 8.00 15.80
C LEU A 745 1.23 8.31 16.76
N ASP A 746 0.00 8.18 16.28
CA ASP A 746 -1.19 8.06 17.12
C ASP A 746 -1.51 6.57 17.36
N GLU A 747 -1.96 6.20 18.55
CA GLU A 747 -2.01 4.80 18.98
C GLU A 747 -3.30 4.05 18.58
N SER A 748 -3.63 4.09 17.29
CA SER A 748 -4.68 3.25 16.72
C SER A 748 -4.13 1.86 16.37
N HIS A 749 -4.28 0.90 17.29
CA HIS A 749 -4.15 -0.52 16.96
C HIS A 749 -5.33 -0.97 16.07
N GLY A 750 -5.25 -0.64 14.77
CA GLY A 750 -6.15 -1.12 13.74
C GLY A 750 -6.01 -2.63 13.51
N SER A 751 -6.54 -3.43 14.44
CA SER A 751 -6.70 -4.86 14.22
C SER A 751 -7.70 -5.08 13.09
N ARG A 752 -7.23 -5.59 11.95
CA ARG A 752 -8.10 -6.07 10.87
C ARG A 752 -9.07 -7.10 11.46
N ALA A 753 -10.36 -6.75 11.52
CA ALA A 753 -11.32 -7.52 12.28
C ALA A 753 -11.76 -8.77 11.51
N ASP A 754 -11.26 -9.94 11.92
CA ASP A 754 -11.86 -11.22 11.55
C ASP A 754 -13.22 -11.36 12.25
N LEU A 755 -14.26 -10.77 11.64
CA LEU A 755 -15.63 -10.58 12.16
C LEU A 755 -16.42 -11.88 12.44
N ILE A 756 -15.75 -13.04 12.44
CA ILE A 756 -16.35 -14.36 12.61
C ILE A 756 -15.68 -15.21 13.71
N ALA A 757 -14.75 -14.65 14.50
CA ALA A 757 -14.25 -15.27 15.73
C ALA A 757 -14.85 -14.59 16.98
N PHE A 758 -15.84 -15.22 17.63
CA PHE A 758 -16.53 -14.67 18.80
C PHE A 758 -15.97 -15.11 20.17
N ASP A 759 -14.77 -15.69 20.20
CA ASP A 759 -14.02 -15.95 21.42
C ASP A 759 -12.98 -14.86 21.69
N SER A 760 -12.85 -14.46 22.96
CA SER A 760 -12.05 -13.31 23.39
C SER A 760 -10.64 -13.74 23.82
N PRO A 761 -9.57 -12.97 23.51
CA PRO A 761 -8.24 -13.22 24.07
C PRO A 761 -8.20 -12.84 25.55
N PHE A 762 -8.66 -13.75 26.41
CA PHE A 762 -8.42 -13.70 27.85
C PHE A 762 -7.56 -14.90 28.26
N ILE A 763 -6.46 -14.60 28.97
CA ILE A 763 -5.58 -15.60 29.56
C ILE A 763 -6.28 -16.18 30.78
N THR A 764 -6.60 -17.48 30.75
CA THR A 764 -6.92 -18.24 31.96
C THR A 764 -5.62 -18.70 32.63
N GLU A 765 -5.34 -18.17 33.82
CA GLU A 765 -4.30 -18.72 34.70
C GLU A 765 -4.72 -20.12 35.24
N PRO A 766 -3.76 -20.99 35.61
CA PRO A 766 -4.02 -22.41 35.81
C PRO A 766 -4.69 -22.72 37.16
N GLU A 767 -5.67 -23.62 37.14
CA GLU A 767 -6.16 -24.28 38.36
C GLU A 767 -5.09 -25.24 38.94
N SER A 768 -5.15 -25.47 40.25
CA SER A 768 -4.08 -26.15 40.98
C SER A 768 -4.56 -27.35 41.80
N THR A 769 -3.59 -28.24 42.06
CA THR A 769 -3.62 -29.42 42.96
C THR A 769 -4.22 -30.72 42.42
N GLY A 770 -3.40 -31.77 42.47
CA GLY A 770 -3.69 -33.14 42.07
C GLY A 770 -2.45 -34.02 42.31
N ILE A 771 -2.20 -34.39 43.57
CA ILE A 771 -0.91 -34.95 44.02
C ILE A 771 -0.82 -36.46 43.74
N SER A 772 0.24 -36.87 43.04
CA SER A 772 0.89 -38.17 43.25
C SER A 772 2.37 -38.09 42.85
N ALA A 773 3.21 -38.96 43.39
CA ALA A 773 4.66 -38.86 43.26
C ALA A 773 5.34 -40.20 42.90
N ASN A 774 6.31 -40.16 41.98
CA ASN A 774 7.64 -40.71 42.24
C ASN A 774 8.69 -40.20 41.22
N PRO A 775 9.98 -40.12 41.58
CA PRO A 775 11.03 -39.63 40.69
C PRO A 775 11.70 -40.77 39.89
N GLY A 776 12.10 -40.47 38.65
CA GLY A 776 12.91 -41.34 37.81
C GLY A 776 13.45 -40.60 36.59
N SER A 777 14.68 -40.93 36.18
CA SER A 777 15.26 -40.46 34.91
C SER A 777 14.58 -41.20 33.73
N THR A 778 14.51 -40.66 32.51
CA THR A 778 15.64 -40.26 31.66
C THR A 778 15.19 -39.44 30.45
N LYS A 779 16.13 -38.66 29.88
CA LYS A 779 16.12 -38.03 28.54
C LYS A 779 14.96 -37.08 28.21
N MET A 780 15.33 -35.84 27.89
CA MET A 780 14.47 -34.83 27.29
C MET A 780 14.23 -35.19 25.82
N GLU A 781 13.07 -35.74 25.48
CA GLU A 781 12.69 -36.01 24.09
C GLU A 781 12.27 -34.72 23.36
N PRO A 782 12.54 -34.61 22.04
CA PRO A 782 12.04 -33.49 21.25
C PRO A 782 10.51 -33.57 21.09
N GLU A 783 9.83 -32.46 21.30
CA GLU A 783 8.40 -32.29 20.97
C GLU A 783 8.23 -32.13 19.46
N PHE A 784 7.25 -32.83 18.88
CA PHE A 784 7.03 -32.79 17.43
C PHE A 784 6.77 -31.36 16.92
N GLU A 785 6.08 -30.51 17.69
CA GLU A 785 5.81 -29.14 17.27
C GLU A 785 7.09 -28.29 17.15
N SER A 786 8.00 -28.42 18.11
CA SER A 786 9.27 -27.70 18.13
C SER A 786 10.14 -28.08 16.92
N THR A 787 10.21 -29.37 16.59
CA THR A 787 10.91 -29.85 15.38
C THR A 787 10.18 -29.48 14.09
N TRP A 788 8.85 -29.54 14.04
CA TRP A 788 8.07 -29.13 12.87
C TRP A 788 8.24 -27.64 12.56
N ASN A 789 8.31 -26.80 13.60
CA ASN A 789 8.46 -25.36 13.47
C ASN A 789 9.90 -24.95 13.12
N SER A 790 10.93 -25.61 13.67
CA SER A 790 12.34 -25.31 13.31
C SER A 790 12.69 -25.67 11.87
N LEU A 791 12.04 -26.69 11.29
CA LEU A 791 12.26 -27.16 9.91
C LEU A 791 11.48 -26.36 8.83
N GLU A 792 10.90 -25.20 9.17
CA GLU A 792 10.00 -24.44 8.29
C GLU A 792 10.58 -24.06 6.90
N LYS A 793 11.89 -23.81 6.81
CA LYS A 793 12.54 -23.33 5.58
C LYS A 793 12.38 -24.27 4.37
N ASN A 794 12.20 -25.57 4.60
CA ASN A 794 12.18 -26.62 3.57
C ASN A 794 10.83 -27.36 3.56
N ASN A 795 9.76 -26.66 3.20
CA ASN A 795 8.37 -27.15 3.30
C ASN A 795 7.85 -27.67 1.94
N LEU A 796 7.58 -28.98 1.85
CA LEU A 796 6.99 -29.65 0.69
C LEU A 796 5.58 -30.17 1.00
N ARG A 797 4.75 -30.31 -0.04
CA ARG A 797 3.42 -30.92 0.03
C ARG A 797 3.15 -31.75 -1.22
N GLY A 798 2.33 -32.78 -1.08
CA GLY A 798 1.87 -33.60 -2.20
C GLY A 798 0.66 -34.45 -1.84
N TRP A 799 0.18 -35.21 -2.82
CA TRP A 799 -0.83 -36.24 -2.66
C TRP A 799 -0.20 -37.60 -2.98
N CYS A 800 -0.79 -38.66 -2.47
CA CYS A 800 -0.49 -40.05 -2.80
C CYS A 800 -1.81 -40.83 -2.85
N GLU A 801 -1.95 -41.80 -3.75
CA GLU A 801 -3.20 -42.58 -3.92
C GLU A 801 -3.27 -43.83 -3.01
N ILE A 802 -2.42 -43.89 -1.98
CA ILE A 802 -2.36 -44.98 -0.99
C ILE A 802 -2.76 -44.49 0.41
N SER A 803 -3.24 -45.42 1.25
CA SER A 803 -3.74 -45.10 2.60
C SER A 803 -2.66 -44.60 3.55
N VAL A 804 -3.07 -43.86 4.57
CA VAL A 804 -2.17 -43.33 5.61
C VAL A 804 -1.39 -44.46 6.28
N ASP A 805 -2.03 -45.59 6.55
CA ASP A 805 -1.41 -46.76 7.18
C ASP A 805 -0.31 -47.35 6.29
N THR A 806 -0.59 -47.54 4.99
CA THR A 806 0.40 -48.01 4.01
C THR A 806 1.56 -47.03 3.84
N VAL A 807 1.34 -45.71 3.95
CA VAL A 807 2.44 -44.73 4.02
C VAL A 807 3.28 -44.97 5.28
N THR A 808 2.68 -45.22 6.45
CA THR A 808 3.45 -45.46 7.68
C THR A 808 4.28 -46.73 7.62
N GLU A 809 3.76 -47.82 7.05
CA GLU A 809 4.48 -49.08 6.85
C GLU A 809 5.64 -48.91 5.87
N ARG A 810 5.41 -48.27 4.71
CA ARG A 810 6.48 -48.02 3.74
C ARG A 810 7.58 -47.12 4.32
N LEU A 811 7.25 -46.13 5.15
CA LEU A 811 8.24 -45.29 5.82
C LEU A 811 9.08 -46.09 6.83
N GLN A 812 8.47 -47.00 7.59
CA GLN A 812 9.22 -47.90 8.49
C GLN A 812 10.24 -48.77 7.74
N SER A 813 10.00 -49.08 6.46
CA SER A 813 10.98 -49.83 5.64
C SER A 813 12.28 -49.07 5.33
N LEU A 814 12.36 -47.75 5.55
CA LEU A 814 13.57 -46.95 5.35
C LEU A 814 14.71 -47.24 6.35
N GLY A 815 14.45 -47.99 7.43
CA GLY A 815 15.49 -48.41 8.38
C GLY A 815 15.99 -47.33 9.35
N HIS A 816 15.51 -46.09 9.23
CA HIS A 816 15.71 -45.04 10.22
C HIS A 816 14.74 -45.20 11.41
N PRO A 817 15.11 -44.77 12.63
CA PRO A 817 14.16 -44.69 13.74
C PRO A 817 13.06 -43.66 13.44
N ILE A 818 11.81 -44.09 13.64
CA ILE A 818 10.60 -43.31 13.40
C ILE A 818 9.76 -43.20 14.67
N ARG A 819 9.27 -41.99 14.97
CA ARG A 819 8.26 -41.73 15.99
C ARG A 819 6.97 -41.26 15.32
N CYS A 820 5.92 -42.07 15.41
CA CYS A 820 4.57 -41.68 15.03
C CYS A 820 3.83 -41.08 16.25
N VAL A 821 3.01 -40.06 16.01
CA VAL A 821 2.07 -39.47 16.96
C VAL A 821 0.67 -39.56 16.32
N PRO A 822 -0.36 -40.08 17.02
CA PRO A 822 -1.66 -40.36 16.44
C PRO A 822 -2.42 -39.10 16.00
N ALA A 823 -3.54 -39.30 15.31
CA ALA A 823 -4.39 -38.22 14.85
C ALA A 823 -5.00 -37.39 16.00
N ASP A 824 -5.26 -38.04 17.14
CA ASP A 824 -6.05 -37.49 18.25
C ASP A 824 -5.21 -36.72 19.30
N GLU A 825 -3.88 -36.69 19.16
CA GLU A 825 -2.97 -35.97 20.06
C GLU A 825 -2.54 -34.61 19.48
N ALA A 826 -2.43 -33.59 20.34
CA ALA A 826 -1.84 -32.30 19.98
C ALA A 826 -0.31 -32.42 19.75
N PRO A 827 0.30 -31.59 18.88
CA PRO A 827 -0.31 -30.55 18.04
C PRO A 827 -1.01 -31.14 16.81
N PHE A 828 -1.87 -30.37 16.15
CA PHE A 828 -2.50 -30.71 14.86
C PHE A 828 -3.41 -31.96 14.90
N GLU A 829 -4.49 -31.89 15.67
CA GLU A 829 -5.56 -32.90 15.69
C GLU A 829 -6.13 -33.18 14.29
N GLY A 830 -6.46 -34.44 14.00
CA GLY A 830 -7.01 -34.89 12.71
C GLY A 830 -5.99 -35.16 11.60
N GLU A 831 -4.69 -35.15 11.90
CA GLU A 831 -3.60 -35.56 10.99
C GLU A 831 -2.64 -36.51 11.75
N ILE A 832 -2.10 -37.56 11.12
CA ILE A 832 -1.03 -38.38 11.75
C ILE A 832 0.31 -37.66 11.57
N LYS A 833 1.11 -37.57 12.64
CA LYS A 833 2.44 -36.95 12.61
C LYS A 833 3.51 -38.02 12.68
N ILE A 834 4.57 -37.87 11.89
CA ILE A 834 5.68 -38.83 11.80
C ILE A 834 6.99 -38.05 11.82
N LEU A 835 7.86 -38.35 12.77
CA LEU A 835 9.24 -37.85 12.79
C LEU A 835 10.19 -38.98 12.41
N VAL A 836 10.90 -38.82 11.31
CA VAL A 836 12.00 -39.70 10.88
C VAL A 836 13.31 -39.05 11.29
N VAL A 837 14.13 -39.76 12.07
CA VAL A 837 15.42 -39.29 12.58
C VAL A 837 16.52 -40.13 11.92
N ALA A 838 17.28 -39.55 10.99
CA ALA A 838 18.41 -40.25 10.39
C ALA A 838 19.70 -40.08 11.23
N ASP A 839 19.91 -38.87 11.74
CA ASP A 839 20.95 -38.43 12.66
C ASP A 839 20.36 -37.34 13.58
N PRO A 840 20.98 -36.98 14.71
CA PRO A 840 20.51 -35.85 15.53
C PRO A 840 20.37 -34.54 14.74
N ASP A 841 21.22 -34.31 13.74
CA ASP A 841 21.17 -33.16 12.84
C ASP A 841 20.42 -33.41 11.52
N LYS A 842 19.90 -34.63 11.26
CA LYS A 842 19.15 -34.99 10.03
C LYS A 842 17.74 -35.46 10.38
N LEU A 843 16.78 -34.54 10.23
CA LEU A 843 15.40 -34.71 10.69
C LEU A 843 14.42 -34.47 9.55
N ALA A 844 13.45 -35.38 9.39
CA ALA A 844 12.30 -35.21 8.52
C ALA A 844 11.01 -35.34 9.33
N ALA A 845 10.28 -34.24 9.45
CA ALA A 845 8.96 -34.20 10.07
C ALA A 845 7.88 -34.22 8.97
N LEU A 846 6.94 -35.16 9.08
CA LEU A 846 5.89 -35.43 8.11
C LEU A 846 4.53 -35.35 8.79
N ARG A 847 3.53 -34.82 8.09
CA ARG A 847 2.12 -34.81 8.50
C ARG A 847 1.28 -35.43 7.39
N LEU A 848 0.42 -36.38 7.75
CA LEU A 848 -0.42 -37.16 6.84
C LEU A 848 -1.90 -36.96 7.18
N ARG A 849 -2.73 -36.77 6.16
CA ARG A 849 -4.18 -36.67 6.32
C ARG A 849 -4.88 -37.55 5.29
N GLY A 850 -5.71 -38.47 5.77
CA GLY A 850 -6.55 -39.30 4.90
C GLY A 850 -7.62 -38.48 4.18
N GLY A 851 -7.86 -38.82 2.91
CA GLY A 851 -9.04 -38.47 2.15
C GLY A 851 -10.09 -39.59 2.18
N GLU A 852 -11.27 -39.32 1.63
CA GLU A 852 -12.39 -40.27 1.64
C GLU A 852 -12.15 -41.47 0.69
N ASP A 853 -11.45 -41.26 -0.43
CA ASP A 853 -11.11 -42.27 -1.44
C ASP A 853 -9.83 -43.07 -1.13
N GLN A 854 -9.52 -43.33 0.15
CA GLN A 854 -8.25 -43.91 0.65
C GLN A 854 -6.95 -43.17 0.28
N SER A 855 -7.02 -42.05 -0.44
CA SER A 855 -5.85 -41.21 -0.75
C SER A 855 -5.29 -40.49 0.49
N CYS A 856 -4.04 -40.04 0.41
CA CYS A 856 -3.35 -39.35 1.51
C CYS A 856 -2.75 -38.01 1.03
N LEU A 857 -3.15 -36.91 1.69
CA LEU A 857 -2.50 -35.61 1.59
C LEU A 857 -1.31 -35.58 2.56
N TRP A 858 -0.10 -35.34 2.05
CA TRP A 858 1.10 -35.29 2.86
C TRP A 858 1.79 -33.92 2.85
N ARG A 859 2.44 -33.58 3.96
CA ARG A 859 3.29 -32.39 4.12
C ARG A 859 4.61 -32.78 4.78
N LEU A 860 5.73 -32.43 4.18
CA LEU A 860 7.09 -32.79 4.61
C LEU A 860 7.92 -31.54 4.90
N ARG A 861 8.52 -31.47 6.07
CA ARG A 861 9.58 -30.52 6.42
C ARG A 861 10.85 -31.28 6.75
N CYS A 862 11.98 -30.97 6.11
CA CYS A 862 13.24 -31.70 6.30
C CYS A 862 14.46 -30.82 6.06
N ASN A 863 15.48 -30.92 6.92
CA ASN A 863 16.72 -30.14 6.80
C ASN A 863 17.77 -30.75 5.85
N ASP A 864 17.68 -32.06 5.55
CA ASP A 864 18.61 -32.77 4.66
C ASP A 864 17.95 -33.11 3.30
N VAL A 865 18.66 -32.81 2.21
CA VAL A 865 18.20 -33.04 0.83
C VAL A 865 18.16 -34.53 0.47
N GLU A 866 19.09 -35.33 0.98
CA GLU A 866 19.17 -36.77 0.70
C GLU A 866 18.03 -37.51 1.41
N LEU A 867 17.80 -37.22 2.70
CA LEU A 867 16.67 -37.75 3.47
C LEU A 867 15.33 -37.30 2.86
N GLN A 868 15.23 -36.03 2.42
CA GLN A 868 14.06 -35.52 1.71
C GLN A 868 13.79 -36.30 0.41
N VAL A 869 14.80 -36.67 -0.36
CA VAL A 869 14.65 -37.48 -1.59
C VAL A 869 14.22 -38.91 -1.28
N GLN A 870 14.75 -39.53 -0.22
CA GLN A 870 14.37 -40.88 0.21
C GLN A 870 12.91 -40.93 0.69
N VAL A 871 12.52 -40.03 1.61
CA VAL A 871 11.13 -39.93 2.11
C VAL A 871 10.17 -39.58 0.97
N LYS A 872 10.56 -38.69 0.05
CA LYS A 872 9.74 -38.37 -1.13
C LYS A 872 9.56 -39.57 -2.06
N ARG A 873 10.58 -40.44 -2.24
CA ARG A 873 10.46 -41.65 -3.07
C ARG A 873 9.36 -42.58 -2.53
N VAL A 874 9.36 -42.85 -1.23
CA VAL A 874 8.32 -43.64 -0.54
C VAL A 874 6.91 -43.05 -0.74
N LEU A 875 6.80 -41.74 -0.87
CA LEU A 875 5.56 -40.99 -1.11
C LEU A 875 5.20 -40.83 -2.61
N SER A 876 5.96 -41.45 -3.52
CA SER A 876 5.77 -41.35 -4.98
C SER A 876 6.10 -42.61 -5.78
N GLU A 877 6.34 -43.73 -5.12
CA GLU A 877 6.26 -45.07 -5.72
C GLU A 877 4.80 -45.50 -5.65
N ASP A 878 4.22 -45.94 -6.77
CA ASP A 878 2.87 -46.52 -6.81
C ASP A 878 2.94 -48.02 -6.47
#